data_AF-A0A965XQS4-F1
#
_entry.id   AF-A0A965XQS4-F1
#
_cell.length_a   1.000
_cell.length_b   1.000
_cell.length_c   1.000
_cell.angle_alpha   90.00
_cell.angle_beta   90.00
_cell.angle_gamma   90.00
#
_symmetry.space_group_name_H-M   'P 1'
#
loop_
_entity.id
_entity.type
_entity.pdbx_description
1 polymer ?
#
loop_
_entity_poly.entity_id
_entity_poly.type
_entity_poly.pdbx_seq_one_letter_code
_entity_poly.pdbx_strand_id
1 'polypeptide(L)'
;MRLDEHTSKTLLARADVPVSQGLALTGPYSYPASITFPPPWVVKAQALTGGRGKAGGVVVVDRAEDLPQVVSRILGMRIGGHPVPYVRIEQAVTVKAEFYLSLAFRRRTGSLLLTVNRAGGIDVESASPEDLLIEEAHPLDGPGDYQIREAFFHLNLAQGLMGEFLAVVRNLIRLFFDQGLILLEINPLALTDDGHFLALDAKIEVDDNWVDLRPDLQALYLPDHHSPMENEAREAGLSYHKLDGWVGMVVNGAGLAMATMDVLNDHGLRAANFLDLGGGADSRRMARAFAILLGDADVKVLFVNIFGGILSCRAVAEAMRQALEDMDRDQIALDRPLVVRFSGFRSSEGRKILEDMGRPEIFMVSGLDEALDRLGSLAGSSDSGPRPEPGAEPGNPQTLLFDHPIPCFGLGRNTPVLVQGITGRNGILHTELMKTYGTRIVAGVTPGKGGRRILGIPVYDTVRQAQAEHDIQASIVFVPAAFATDAILEAAAADIPWVVCITEGIPQSHMLRVQARLKHGPTRLIGPNTPGLIVPGEMKLGIMPGDIFRPGPVAVLSRSGTLTYETVNTLSAAGIGQSICLGIGGDPFVGSDFESYLDLLETCPATRALLVLGEIGGQAEERLAQAVSASKFSKPVLAFIAGRTAPPGKKFGHAGAIIREGSGGIEAKIESLRRANIEVCSELGGIVPTLVRALARRTASIV
;
A
#
# COMPACT_ATOMS: atom_id res chain seq x y z
N MET A 1 -4.34 7.05 -8.38
CA MET A 1 -5.19 8.24 -8.55
C MET A 1 -6.42 7.88 -9.38
N ARG A 2 -7.63 8.19 -8.89
CA ARG A 2 -8.87 8.01 -9.66
C ARG A 2 -9.19 9.27 -10.45
N LEU A 3 -9.64 9.12 -11.69
CA LEU A 3 -10.10 10.20 -12.53
C LEU A 3 -11.63 10.22 -12.59
N ASP A 4 -12.24 11.39 -12.71
CA ASP A 4 -13.64 11.48 -13.10
C ASP A 4 -13.82 11.17 -14.59
N GLU A 5 -15.07 11.03 -15.03
CA GLU A 5 -15.40 10.65 -16.41
C GLU A 5 -14.91 11.69 -17.41
N HIS A 6 -15.01 12.99 -17.09
CA HIS A 6 -14.56 14.06 -17.97
C HIS A 6 -13.05 13.99 -18.24
N THR A 7 -12.28 13.84 -17.18
CA THR A 7 -10.81 13.73 -17.27
C THR A 7 -10.43 12.42 -17.96
N SER A 8 -11.15 11.32 -17.66
CA SER A 8 -10.97 10.03 -18.32
C SER A 8 -11.21 10.13 -19.83
N LYS A 9 -12.30 10.76 -20.26
CA LYS A 9 -12.61 10.97 -21.69
C LYS A 9 -11.62 11.89 -22.38
N THR A 10 -11.05 12.86 -21.67
CA THR A 10 -9.97 13.70 -22.22
C THR A 10 -8.73 12.87 -22.55
N LEU A 11 -8.37 11.90 -21.69
CA LEU A 11 -7.28 10.96 -21.97
C LEU A 11 -7.61 10.01 -23.13
N LEU A 12 -8.84 9.48 -23.18
CA LEU A 12 -9.31 8.64 -24.29
C LEU A 12 -9.22 9.38 -25.63
N ALA A 13 -9.73 10.62 -25.70
CA ALA A 13 -9.69 11.43 -26.91
C ALA A 13 -8.25 11.71 -27.38
N ARG A 14 -7.33 12.01 -26.45
CA ARG A 14 -5.90 12.20 -26.75
C ARG A 14 -5.22 10.92 -27.27
N ALA A 15 -5.77 9.76 -26.96
CA ALA A 15 -5.28 8.46 -27.41
C ALA A 15 -5.99 7.95 -28.68
N ASP A 16 -6.76 8.81 -29.37
CA ASP A 16 -7.54 8.45 -30.56
C ASP A 16 -8.60 7.37 -30.28
N VAL A 17 -9.16 7.35 -29.07
CA VAL A 17 -10.35 6.58 -28.74
C VAL A 17 -11.57 7.48 -28.86
N PRO A 18 -12.56 7.14 -29.71
CA PRO A 18 -13.73 7.98 -29.89
C PRO A 18 -14.52 8.18 -28.59
N VAL A 19 -14.81 9.44 -28.28
CA VAL A 19 -15.69 9.85 -27.18
C VAL A 19 -16.71 10.85 -27.69
N SER A 20 -17.88 10.87 -27.05
CA SER A 20 -18.92 11.87 -27.29
C SER A 20 -18.44 13.29 -26.95
N GLN A 21 -18.90 14.26 -27.76
CA GLN A 21 -18.66 15.68 -27.46
C GLN A 21 -19.28 16.04 -26.12
N GLY A 22 -18.50 16.72 -25.28
CA GLY A 22 -19.01 17.16 -23.99
C GLY A 22 -18.03 18.02 -23.21
N LEU A 23 -18.60 18.81 -22.32
CA LEU A 23 -17.91 19.81 -21.50
C LEU A 23 -18.21 19.57 -20.02
N ALA A 24 -17.26 19.89 -19.14
CA ALA A 24 -17.50 19.93 -17.70
C ALA A 24 -17.85 21.35 -17.25
N LEU A 25 -18.79 21.44 -16.32
CA LEU A 25 -19.22 22.66 -15.63
C LEU A 25 -18.96 22.53 -14.13
N THR A 26 -18.53 23.64 -13.53
CA THR A 26 -18.39 23.84 -12.08
C THR A 26 -19.65 24.49 -11.49
N GLY A 27 -19.64 24.74 -10.17
CA GLY A 27 -20.67 25.41 -9.36
C GLY A 27 -21.32 26.70 -9.92
N PRO A 28 -22.23 27.35 -9.17
CA PRO A 28 -23.47 27.89 -9.71
C PRO A 28 -23.26 29.03 -10.71
N TYR A 29 -23.33 28.64 -11.99
CA TYR A 29 -23.70 29.41 -13.18
C TYR A 29 -22.67 30.36 -13.80
N SER A 30 -22.20 29.94 -14.97
CA SER A 30 -22.57 30.59 -16.24
C SER A 30 -22.69 29.47 -17.28
N TYR A 31 -23.87 29.24 -17.86
CA TYR A 31 -24.05 28.27 -18.95
C TYR A 31 -23.22 28.79 -20.10
N PRO A 32 -22.11 28.15 -20.43
CA PRO A 32 -21.18 28.81 -21.29
C PRO A 32 -21.83 28.85 -22.68
N ALA A 33 -21.69 29.97 -23.37
CA ALA A 33 -21.93 30.05 -24.82
C ALA A 33 -21.08 29.04 -25.62
N SER A 34 -20.24 28.24 -24.95
CA SER A 34 -19.37 27.19 -25.47
C SER A 34 -20.05 25.83 -25.66
N ILE A 35 -21.33 25.64 -25.27
CA ILE A 35 -22.06 24.43 -25.73
C ILE A 35 -22.27 24.57 -27.24
N THR A 36 -21.38 23.94 -28.02
CA THR A 36 -21.34 24.06 -29.48
C THR A 36 -22.16 23.00 -30.21
N PHE A 37 -22.78 22.07 -29.46
CA PHE A 37 -23.57 20.97 -29.99
C PHE A 37 -25.04 21.06 -29.53
N PRO A 38 -26.02 20.75 -30.40
CA PRO A 38 -27.44 20.89 -30.10
C PRO A 38 -27.95 19.83 -29.11
N PRO A 39 -29.09 20.07 -28.43
CA PRO A 39 -29.77 19.05 -27.66
C PRO A 39 -30.38 17.96 -28.58
N PRO A 40 -30.71 16.77 -28.05
CA PRO A 40 -30.73 16.40 -26.63
C PRO A 40 -29.33 16.25 -26.01
N TRP A 41 -29.23 16.58 -24.72
CA TRP A 41 -28.01 16.43 -23.93
C TRP A 41 -28.17 15.37 -22.84
N VAL A 42 -27.06 14.70 -22.49
CA VAL A 42 -26.96 13.87 -21.30
C VAL A 42 -26.14 14.63 -20.26
N VAL A 43 -26.75 14.92 -19.12
CA VAL A 43 -26.16 15.62 -17.99
C VAL A 43 -25.75 14.59 -16.93
N LYS A 44 -24.44 14.51 -16.63
CA LYS A 44 -23.85 13.46 -15.79
C LYS A 44 -23.08 14.04 -14.61
N ALA A 45 -23.41 13.57 -13.42
CA ALA A 45 -22.65 13.82 -12.21
C ALA A 45 -21.18 13.37 -12.38
N GLN A 46 -20.23 14.23 -12.03
CA GLN A 46 -18.83 13.86 -11.91
C GLN A 46 -18.54 13.61 -10.44
N ALA A 47 -18.60 12.34 -10.02
CA ALA A 47 -18.20 11.87 -8.71
C ALA A 47 -17.22 10.71 -8.89
N LEU A 48 -16.24 10.58 -8.00
CA LEU A 48 -15.22 9.50 -8.05
C LEU A 48 -15.76 8.13 -7.58
N THR A 49 -17.01 7.81 -7.93
CA THR A 49 -17.68 6.56 -7.59
C THR A 49 -18.59 6.07 -8.73
N GLY A 50 -18.88 4.77 -8.72
CA GLY A 50 -19.79 4.13 -9.66
C GLY A 50 -21.27 4.36 -9.31
N GLY A 51 -22.18 3.79 -10.11
CA GLY A 51 -23.61 3.79 -9.79
C GLY A 51 -24.33 5.13 -9.96
N ARG A 52 -23.71 6.10 -10.66
CA ARG A 52 -24.26 7.45 -10.88
C ARG A 52 -25.64 7.43 -11.55
N GLY A 53 -25.84 6.55 -12.54
CA GLY A 53 -27.14 6.35 -13.19
C GLY A 53 -28.22 5.86 -12.22
N LYS A 54 -27.91 4.82 -11.42
CA LYS A 54 -28.82 4.28 -10.38
C LYS A 54 -29.17 5.32 -9.31
N ALA A 55 -28.25 6.23 -8.99
CA ALA A 55 -28.47 7.33 -8.05
C ALA A 55 -29.27 8.51 -8.63
N GLY A 56 -29.65 8.50 -9.91
CA GLY A 56 -30.33 9.61 -10.59
C GLY A 56 -29.40 10.76 -11.02
N GLY A 57 -28.08 10.53 -11.00
CA GLY A 57 -27.06 11.50 -11.40
C GLY A 57 -26.80 11.56 -12.90
N VAL A 58 -27.57 10.84 -13.72
CA VAL A 58 -27.49 10.85 -15.19
C VAL A 58 -28.88 11.17 -15.73
N VAL A 59 -29.02 12.27 -16.46
CA VAL A 59 -30.32 12.83 -16.85
C VAL A 59 -30.27 13.32 -18.29
N VAL A 60 -31.24 12.94 -19.10
CA VAL A 60 -31.41 13.45 -20.46
C VAL A 60 -32.17 14.78 -20.41
N VAL A 61 -31.72 15.75 -21.20
CA VAL A 61 -32.28 17.11 -21.30
C VAL A 61 -32.53 17.43 -22.77
N ASP A 62 -33.82 17.53 -23.14
CA ASP A 62 -34.23 17.77 -24.53
C ASP A 62 -34.25 19.26 -24.91
N ARG A 63 -34.42 20.15 -23.93
CA ARG A 63 -34.54 21.60 -24.14
C ARG A 63 -33.50 22.36 -23.32
N ALA A 64 -32.90 23.36 -23.95
CA ALA A 64 -31.89 24.19 -23.28
C ALA A 64 -32.39 24.92 -22.02
N GLU A 65 -33.70 25.21 -21.97
CA GLU A 65 -34.36 25.87 -20.83
C GLU A 65 -34.37 25.02 -19.55
N ASP A 66 -34.34 23.68 -19.67
CA ASP A 66 -34.41 22.76 -18.53
C ASP A 66 -33.03 22.47 -17.92
N LEU A 67 -31.96 22.70 -18.70
CA LEU A 67 -30.58 22.45 -18.30
C LEU A 67 -30.21 23.14 -16.96
N PRO A 68 -30.53 24.43 -16.74
CA PRO A 68 -30.37 25.10 -15.44
C PRO A 68 -30.77 24.30 -14.22
N GLN A 69 -32.02 23.83 -14.23
CA GLN A 69 -32.62 23.16 -13.10
C GLN A 69 -31.97 21.79 -12.87
N VAL A 70 -31.67 21.07 -13.96
CA VAL A 70 -31.04 19.75 -13.89
C VAL A 70 -29.61 19.83 -13.36
N VAL A 71 -28.81 20.80 -13.83
CA VAL A 71 -27.43 21.01 -13.36
C VAL A 71 -27.43 21.35 -11.87
N SER A 72 -28.27 22.29 -11.43
CA SER A 72 -28.40 22.67 -10.02
C SER A 72 -28.77 21.49 -9.13
N ARG A 73 -29.75 20.67 -9.59
CA ARG A 73 -30.16 19.45 -8.89
C ARG A 73 -28.99 18.48 -8.73
N ILE A 74 -28.24 18.21 -9.80
CA ILE A 74 -27.15 17.23 -9.79
C ILE A 74 -25.97 17.70 -8.93
N LEU A 75 -25.60 18.99 -9.01
CA LEU A 75 -24.53 19.56 -8.16
C LEU A 75 -24.88 19.51 -6.67
N GLY A 76 -26.17 19.54 -6.32
CA GLY A 76 -26.66 19.37 -4.94
C GLY A 76 -26.65 17.92 -4.44
N MET A 77 -26.30 16.93 -5.27
CA MET A 77 -26.33 15.52 -4.88
C MET A 77 -25.08 15.10 -4.11
N ARG A 78 -25.22 14.01 -3.36
CA ARG A 78 -24.10 13.18 -2.91
C ARG A 78 -24.31 11.77 -3.42
N ILE A 79 -23.35 11.23 -4.17
CA ILE A 79 -23.43 9.90 -4.77
C ILE A 79 -22.39 9.01 -4.09
N GLY A 80 -22.83 7.90 -3.49
CA GLY A 80 -21.94 7.00 -2.74
C GLY A 80 -21.20 7.69 -1.58
N GLY A 81 -21.80 8.73 -0.99
CA GLY A 81 -21.17 9.54 0.07
C GLY A 81 -20.23 10.65 -0.43
N HIS A 82 -19.94 10.70 -1.73
CA HIS A 82 -19.08 11.72 -2.34
C HIS A 82 -19.90 12.92 -2.84
N PRO A 83 -19.40 14.16 -2.66
CA PRO A 83 -20.01 15.32 -3.30
C PRO A 83 -19.89 15.23 -4.83
N VAL A 84 -20.71 16.01 -5.53
CA VAL A 84 -20.66 16.17 -6.99
C VAL A 84 -20.15 17.58 -7.32
N PRO A 85 -18.82 17.81 -7.36
CA PRO A 85 -18.25 19.14 -7.58
C PRO A 85 -18.43 19.63 -9.02
N TYR A 86 -18.57 18.71 -9.98
CA TYR A 86 -18.72 19.03 -11.40
C TYR A 86 -19.87 18.26 -12.04
N VAL A 87 -20.38 18.82 -13.13
CA VAL A 87 -21.34 18.17 -14.02
C VAL A 87 -20.79 18.14 -15.43
N ARG A 88 -20.87 16.99 -16.09
CA ARG A 88 -20.56 16.87 -17.51
C ARG A 88 -21.83 16.97 -18.33
N ILE A 89 -21.86 17.89 -19.29
CA ILE A 89 -22.89 17.96 -20.34
C ILE A 89 -22.33 17.31 -21.58
N GLU A 90 -23.05 16.36 -22.14
CA GLU A 90 -22.62 15.54 -23.25
C GLU A 90 -23.69 15.46 -24.33
N GLN A 91 -23.29 15.43 -25.60
CA GLN A 91 -24.23 15.22 -26.70
C GLN A 91 -24.85 13.83 -26.57
N ALA A 92 -26.18 13.75 -26.58
CA ALA A 92 -26.86 12.46 -26.63
C ALA A 92 -26.63 11.82 -28.01
N VAL A 93 -26.41 10.50 -28.00
CA VAL A 93 -26.19 9.72 -29.23
C VAL A 93 -27.20 8.59 -29.29
N THR A 94 -27.57 8.20 -30.51
CA THR A 94 -28.42 7.04 -30.73
C THR A 94 -27.57 5.78 -30.76
N VAL A 95 -27.88 4.84 -29.85
CA VAL A 95 -27.09 3.64 -29.61
C VAL A 95 -27.82 2.42 -30.17
N LYS A 96 -27.13 1.68 -31.03
CA LYS A 96 -27.60 0.40 -31.58
C LYS A 96 -27.36 -0.76 -30.62
N ALA A 97 -26.21 -0.76 -29.94
CA ALA A 97 -25.84 -1.78 -28.95
C ALA A 97 -24.86 -1.20 -27.93
N GLU A 98 -24.91 -1.72 -26.70
CA GLU A 98 -24.01 -1.34 -25.60
C GLU A 98 -23.19 -2.54 -25.16
N PHE A 99 -21.88 -2.35 -25.04
CA PHE A 99 -20.95 -3.37 -24.58
C PHE A 99 -20.20 -2.89 -23.34
N TYR A 100 -19.68 -3.83 -22.55
CA TYR A 100 -18.69 -3.54 -21.52
C TYR A 100 -17.29 -3.88 -22.04
N LEU A 101 -16.31 -3.05 -21.73
CA LEU A 101 -14.90 -3.35 -21.96
C LEU A 101 -14.03 -2.83 -20.80
N SER A 102 -13.11 -3.64 -20.31
CA SER A 102 -12.10 -3.17 -19.37
C SER A 102 -10.71 -3.81 -19.54
N LEU A 103 -9.71 -3.05 -19.12
CA LEU A 103 -8.32 -3.45 -18.96
C LEU A 103 -7.92 -3.29 -17.49
N ALA A 104 -7.38 -4.32 -16.88
CA ALA A 104 -6.86 -4.26 -15.52
C ALA A 104 -5.83 -5.35 -15.25
N PHE A 105 -4.86 -5.07 -14.37
CA PHE A 105 -3.92 -6.11 -13.92
C PHE A 105 -4.61 -7.07 -12.94
N ARG A 106 -4.47 -8.38 -13.21
CA ARG A 106 -4.82 -9.42 -12.25
C ARG A 106 -3.73 -9.52 -11.20
N ARG A 107 -4.06 -9.22 -9.95
CA ARG A 107 -3.08 -9.28 -8.84
C ARG A 107 -2.39 -10.62 -8.67
N ARG A 108 -3.13 -11.72 -8.79
CA ARG A 108 -2.60 -13.07 -8.51
C ARG A 108 -1.46 -13.47 -9.45
N THR A 109 -1.64 -13.20 -10.73
CA THR A 109 -0.73 -13.66 -11.81
C THR A 109 0.10 -12.55 -12.39
N GLY A 110 -0.27 -11.29 -12.13
CA GLY A 110 0.26 -10.13 -12.81
C GLY A 110 -0.22 -9.96 -14.25
N SER A 111 -1.05 -10.86 -14.79
CA SER A 111 -1.54 -10.77 -16.17
C SER A 111 -2.38 -9.52 -16.41
N LEU A 112 -2.29 -8.94 -17.61
CA LEU A 112 -3.22 -7.90 -18.04
C LEU A 112 -4.48 -8.60 -18.57
N LEU A 113 -5.64 -8.24 -18.01
CA LEU A 113 -6.93 -8.79 -18.42
C LEU A 113 -7.58 -7.86 -19.44
N LEU A 114 -8.05 -8.42 -20.56
CA LEU A 114 -9.08 -7.80 -21.39
C LEU A 114 -10.41 -8.46 -21.06
N THR A 115 -11.31 -7.71 -20.44
CA THR A 115 -12.65 -8.19 -20.12
C THR A 115 -13.65 -7.53 -21.03
N VAL A 116 -14.52 -8.31 -21.67
CA VAL A 116 -15.63 -7.78 -22.48
C VAL A 116 -16.95 -8.46 -22.10
N ASN A 117 -18.05 -7.71 -22.19
CA ASN A 117 -19.39 -8.26 -22.01
C ASN A 117 -20.32 -7.80 -23.15
N ARG A 118 -21.18 -8.71 -23.64
CA ARG A 118 -22.19 -8.41 -24.65
C ARG A 118 -23.24 -7.40 -24.18
N ALA A 119 -23.48 -7.32 -22.88
CA ALA A 119 -24.32 -6.33 -22.25
C ALA A 119 -23.44 -5.26 -21.59
N GLY A 120 -23.64 -4.00 -21.97
CA GLY A 120 -23.10 -2.82 -21.29
C GLY A 120 -24.18 -2.06 -20.51
N GLY A 121 -23.79 -0.91 -19.97
CA GLY A 121 -24.70 0.03 -19.32
C GLY A 121 -24.95 -0.28 -17.85
N ILE A 122 -26.12 0.14 -17.36
CA ILE A 122 -26.48 0.13 -15.94
C ILE A 122 -26.68 -1.30 -15.38
N ASP A 123 -27.04 -2.24 -16.26
CA ASP A 123 -27.44 -3.61 -15.91
C ASP A 123 -26.37 -4.66 -16.24
N VAL A 124 -25.13 -4.26 -16.54
CA VAL A 124 -24.04 -5.21 -16.78
C VAL A 124 -23.81 -6.19 -15.61
N GLU A 125 -24.10 -5.76 -14.38
CA GLU A 125 -23.95 -6.58 -13.17
C GLU A 125 -24.94 -7.75 -13.10
N SER A 126 -26.06 -7.67 -13.82
CA SER A 126 -27.06 -8.74 -13.93
C SER A 126 -26.94 -9.56 -15.22
N ALA A 127 -25.91 -9.29 -16.04
CA ALA A 127 -25.66 -10.01 -17.28
C ALA A 127 -25.32 -11.50 -17.02
N SER A 128 -25.63 -12.35 -18.01
CA SER A 128 -25.34 -13.77 -17.92
C SER A 128 -23.82 -14.02 -17.87
N PRO A 129 -23.34 -15.01 -17.11
CA PRO A 129 -21.93 -15.45 -17.17
C PRO A 129 -21.48 -15.81 -18.59
N GLU A 130 -22.38 -16.24 -19.47
CA GLU A 130 -22.09 -16.59 -20.87
C GLU A 130 -21.81 -15.37 -21.75
N ASP A 131 -22.21 -14.17 -21.31
CA ASP A 131 -21.96 -12.92 -22.03
C ASP A 131 -20.59 -12.31 -21.69
N LEU A 132 -19.91 -12.84 -20.67
CA LEU A 132 -18.62 -12.39 -20.20
C LEU A 132 -17.47 -13.19 -20.85
N LEU A 133 -16.52 -12.49 -21.44
CA LEU A 133 -15.23 -13.05 -21.84
C LEU A 133 -14.11 -12.34 -21.09
N ILE A 134 -13.15 -13.12 -20.58
CA ILE A 134 -11.92 -12.61 -19.96
C ILE A 134 -10.74 -13.23 -20.69
N GLU A 135 -10.03 -12.41 -21.46
CA GLU A 135 -8.77 -12.76 -22.11
C GLU A 135 -7.61 -12.39 -21.19
N GLU A 136 -6.71 -13.35 -20.95
CA GLU A 136 -5.52 -13.12 -20.13
C GLU A 136 -4.30 -12.95 -21.01
N ALA A 137 -3.57 -11.85 -20.82
CA ALA A 137 -2.38 -11.55 -21.58
C ALA A 137 -1.15 -11.35 -20.68
N HIS A 138 0.02 -11.51 -21.30
CA HIS A 138 1.29 -11.29 -20.62
C HIS A 138 1.42 -9.81 -20.23
N PRO A 139 1.88 -9.47 -18.99
CA PRO A 139 1.91 -8.08 -18.50
C PRO A 139 2.77 -7.12 -19.31
N LEU A 140 3.73 -7.63 -20.10
CA LEU A 140 4.63 -6.79 -20.90
C LEU A 140 4.07 -6.44 -22.26
N ASP A 141 3.32 -7.39 -22.85
CA ASP A 141 2.90 -7.31 -24.25
C ASP A 141 1.43 -6.87 -24.34
N GLY A 142 0.66 -7.12 -23.28
CA GLY A 142 -0.79 -6.93 -23.28
C GLY A 142 -1.50 -7.86 -24.27
N PRO A 143 -2.82 -7.71 -24.41
CA PRO A 143 -3.61 -8.54 -25.32
C PRO A 143 -3.15 -8.42 -26.76
N GLY A 144 -2.79 -9.56 -27.38
CA GLY A 144 -2.44 -9.59 -28.80
C GLY A 144 -3.67 -9.52 -29.71
N ASP A 145 -3.46 -9.26 -31.00
CA ASP A 145 -4.53 -9.17 -32.00
C ASP A 145 -5.46 -10.40 -32.05
N TYR A 146 -4.93 -11.58 -31.73
CA TYR A 146 -5.74 -12.78 -31.68
C TYR A 146 -6.77 -12.74 -30.54
N GLN A 147 -6.40 -12.20 -29.37
CA GLN A 147 -7.30 -12.04 -28.22
C GLN A 147 -8.33 -10.94 -28.47
N ILE A 148 -7.91 -9.85 -29.12
CA ILE A 148 -8.84 -8.80 -29.55
C ILE A 148 -9.86 -9.37 -30.55
N ARG A 149 -9.42 -10.26 -31.45
CA ARG A 149 -10.31 -10.96 -32.38
C ARG A 149 -11.25 -11.94 -31.69
N GLU A 150 -10.81 -12.67 -30.67
CA GLU A 150 -11.71 -13.50 -29.83
C GLU A 150 -12.77 -12.62 -29.15
N ALA A 151 -12.38 -11.49 -28.56
CA ALA A 151 -13.30 -10.53 -27.98
C ALA A 151 -14.30 -9.98 -29.02
N PHE A 152 -13.84 -9.66 -30.22
CA PHE A 152 -14.70 -9.19 -31.31
C PHE A 152 -15.80 -10.20 -31.67
N PHE A 153 -15.43 -11.46 -31.88
CA PHE A 153 -16.40 -12.50 -32.24
C PHE A 153 -17.30 -12.86 -31.07
N HIS A 154 -16.77 -12.86 -29.85
CA HIS A 154 -17.57 -13.05 -28.64
C HIS A 154 -18.67 -11.99 -28.52
N LEU A 155 -18.37 -10.73 -28.85
CA LEU A 155 -19.34 -9.62 -28.86
C LEU A 155 -20.36 -9.68 -30.01
N ASN A 156 -20.30 -10.69 -30.90
CA ASN A 156 -21.18 -10.87 -32.06
C ASN A 156 -21.20 -9.65 -33.00
N LEU A 157 -20.04 -9.00 -33.18
CA LEU A 157 -19.90 -7.83 -34.03
C LEU A 157 -19.87 -8.20 -35.52
N ALA A 158 -20.45 -7.33 -36.36
CA ALA A 158 -20.46 -7.51 -37.81
C ALA A 158 -19.05 -7.37 -38.40
N GLN A 159 -18.63 -8.27 -39.30
CA GLN A 159 -17.25 -8.37 -39.82
C GLN A 159 -16.64 -7.03 -40.31
N GLY A 160 -17.44 -6.13 -40.89
CA GLY A 160 -16.97 -4.81 -41.35
C GLY A 160 -16.43 -3.91 -40.23
N LEU A 161 -16.82 -4.15 -38.98
CA LEU A 161 -16.40 -3.39 -37.80
C LEU A 161 -15.05 -3.83 -37.23
N MET A 162 -14.47 -4.94 -37.73
CA MET A 162 -13.24 -5.53 -37.18
C MET A 162 -12.08 -4.53 -37.15
N GLY A 163 -11.88 -3.77 -38.24
CA GLY A 163 -10.79 -2.80 -38.33
C GLY A 163 -10.90 -1.69 -37.29
N GLU A 164 -12.11 -1.15 -37.11
CA GLU A 164 -12.38 -0.09 -36.13
C GLU A 164 -12.27 -0.61 -34.70
N PHE A 165 -12.84 -1.78 -34.40
CA PHE A 165 -12.73 -2.40 -33.09
C PHE A 165 -11.28 -2.69 -32.70
N LEU A 166 -10.48 -3.25 -33.61
CA LEU A 166 -9.04 -3.46 -33.40
C LEU A 166 -8.32 -2.15 -33.10
N ALA A 167 -8.63 -1.07 -33.82
CA ALA A 167 -8.02 0.24 -33.60
C ALA A 167 -8.37 0.78 -32.20
N VAL A 168 -9.65 0.75 -31.81
CA VAL A 168 -10.10 1.17 -30.48
C VAL A 168 -9.37 0.40 -29.38
N VAL A 169 -9.39 -0.94 -29.43
CA VAL A 169 -8.80 -1.76 -28.38
C VAL A 169 -7.27 -1.59 -28.31
N ARG A 170 -6.57 -1.48 -29.45
CA ARG A 170 -5.12 -1.20 -29.45
C ARG A 170 -4.79 0.16 -28.86
N ASN A 171 -5.58 1.19 -29.18
CA ASN A 171 -5.40 2.53 -28.61
C ASN A 171 -5.60 2.54 -27.10
N LEU A 172 -6.58 1.76 -26.59
CA LEU A 172 -6.79 1.56 -25.16
C LEU A 172 -5.61 0.85 -24.49
N ILE A 173 -5.08 -0.20 -25.11
CA ILE A 173 -3.89 -0.92 -24.60
C ILE A 173 -2.67 0.02 -24.57
N ARG A 174 -2.43 0.79 -25.63
CA ARG A 174 -1.35 1.79 -25.68
C ARG A 174 -1.51 2.82 -24.56
N LEU A 175 -2.71 3.41 -24.43
CA LEU A 175 -3.02 4.37 -23.37
C LEU A 175 -2.77 3.78 -21.97
N PHE A 176 -3.17 2.52 -21.77
CA PHE A 176 -3.01 1.80 -20.51
C PHE A 176 -1.55 1.75 -20.06
N PHE A 177 -0.63 1.41 -20.97
CA PHE A 177 0.79 1.37 -20.66
C PHE A 177 1.44 2.76 -20.59
N ASP A 178 1.19 3.63 -21.56
CA ASP A 178 1.85 4.94 -21.67
C ASP A 178 1.53 5.87 -20.49
N GLN A 179 0.32 5.75 -19.93
CA GLN A 179 -0.14 6.55 -18.81
C GLN A 179 -0.08 5.81 -17.46
N GLY A 180 0.48 4.59 -17.41
CA GLY A 180 0.62 3.83 -16.17
C GLY A 180 -0.74 3.55 -15.50
N LEU A 181 -1.73 3.15 -16.29
CA LEU A 181 -3.05 2.82 -15.79
C LEU A 181 -3.04 1.48 -15.05
N ILE A 182 -3.89 1.36 -14.04
CA ILE A 182 -4.14 0.11 -13.31
C ILE A 182 -5.57 -0.39 -13.51
N LEU A 183 -6.46 0.50 -13.91
CA LEU A 183 -7.82 0.21 -14.37
C LEU A 183 -8.15 1.17 -15.51
N LEU A 184 -8.65 0.60 -16.60
CA LEU A 184 -9.39 1.32 -17.63
C LEU A 184 -10.69 0.55 -17.84
N GLU A 185 -11.82 1.21 -17.67
CA GLU A 185 -13.13 0.64 -17.90
C GLU A 185 -13.97 1.57 -18.76
N ILE A 186 -14.62 1.02 -19.77
CA ILE A 186 -15.59 1.69 -20.64
C ILE A 186 -16.92 0.98 -20.47
N ASN A 187 -17.91 1.68 -19.90
CA ASN A 187 -19.22 1.10 -19.65
C ASN A 187 -20.39 2.11 -19.77
N PRO A 188 -21.03 2.26 -20.95
CA PRO A 188 -20.90 1.38 -22.11
C PRO A 188 -19.87 1.86 -23.15
N LEU A 189 -19.28 0.90 -23.85
CA LEU A 189 -18.75 1.07 -25.20
C LEU A 189 -19.94 0.91 -26.16
N ALA A 190 -20.45 2.01 -26.70
CA ALA A 190 -21.60 2.00 -27.58
C ALA A 190 -21.18 1.72 -29.03
N LEU A 191 -21.98 0.92 -29.73
CA LEU A 191 -22.05 0.93 -31.19
C LEU A 191 -23.23 1.83 -31.58
N THR A 192 -22.95 2.89 -32.31
CA THR A 192 -23.96 3.86 -32.77
C THR A 192 -24.69 3.34 -34.02
N ASP A 193 -25.84 3.94 -34.34
CA ASP A 193 -26.64 3.56 -35.52
C ASP A 193 -25.91 3.77 -36.86
N ASP A 194 -25.00 4.76 -36.93
CA ASP A 194 -24.12 5.01 -38.07
C ASP A 194 -22.92 4.04 -38.14
N GLY A 195 -22.82 3.10 -37.19
CA GLY A 195 -21.88 1.99 -37.26
C GLY A 195 -20.49 2.28 -36.68
N HIS A 196 -20.39 3.21 -35.73
CA HIS A 196 -19.14 3.58 -35.09
C HIS A 196 -19.12 3.25 -33.59
N PHE A 197 -17.92 3.02 -33.05
CA PHE A 197 -17.74 2.81 -31.61
C PHE A 197 -17.56 4.14 -30.89
N LEU A 198 -18.18 4.27 -29.72
CA LEU A 198 -18.09 5.45 -28.88
C LEU A 198 -18.01 5.07 -27.40
N ALA A 199 -17.01 5.57 -26.69
CA ALA A 199 -16.93 5.41 -25.24
C ALA A 199 -17.90 6.39 -24.55
N LEU A 200 -19.06 5.88 -24.11
CA LEU A 200 -20.09 6.69 -23.47
C LEU A 200 -19.88 6.91 -21.99
N ASP A 201 -19.16 6.01 -21.31
CA ASP A 201 -18.67 6.25 -19.96
C ASP A 201 -17.24 5.74 -19.87
N ALA A 202 -16.45 6.34 -19.00
CA ALA A 202 -15.08 5.93 -18.77
C ALA A 202 -14.71 6.07 -17.30
N LYS A 203 -14.08 5.03 -16.77
CA LYS A 203 -13.50 5.01 -15.43
C LYS A 203 -12.05 4.61 -15.55
N ILE A 204 -11.17 5.55 -15.24
CA ILE A 204 -9.72 5.35 -15.27
C ILE A 204 -9.14 5.49 -13.87
N GLU A 205 -8.29 4.54 -13.50
CA GLU A 205 -7.42 4.64 -12.33
C GLU A 205 -5.96 4.56 -12.79
N VAL A 206 -5.19 5.57 -12.43
CA VAL A 206 -3.75 5.68 -12.69
C VAL A 206 -2.99 5.20 -11.47
N ASP A 207 -1.84 4.56 -11.65
CA ASP A 207 -0.94 4.21 -10.55
C ASP A 207 -0.40 5.48 -9.86
N ASP A 208 -0.54 5.59 -8.53
CA ASP A 208 -0.08 6.77 -7.78
C ASP A 208 1.45 6.95 -7.89
N ASN A 209 2.19 5.84 -7.87
CA ASN A 209 3.64 5.83 -8.07
C ASN A 209 4.05 6.33 -9.47
N TRP A 210 3.19 6.15 -10.47
CA TRP A 210 3.42 6.67 -11.82
C TRP A 210 3.14 8.18 -11.89
N VAL A 211 2.07 8.62 -11.22
CA VAL A 211 1.72 10.05 -11.11
C VAL A 211 2.84 10.83 -10.44
N ASP A 212 3.44 10.31 -9.36
CA ASP A 212 4.52 10.98 -8.63
C ASP A 212 5.78 11.23 -9.50
N LEU A 213 5.97 10.42 -10.54
CA LEU A 213 7.07 10.56 -11.50
C LEU A 213 6.73 11.46 -12.70
N ARG A 214 5.46 11.89 -12.85
CA ARG A 214 4.93 12.52 -14.07
C ARG A 214 4.12 13.80 -13.76
N PRO A 215 4.74 14.99 -13.86
CA PRO A 215 4.07 16.27 -13.61
C PRO A 215 2.82 16.51 -14.47
N ASP A 216 2.80 15.98 -15.70
CA ASP A 216 1.65 16.07 -16.61
C ASP A 216 0.43 15.29 -16.10
N LEU A 217 0.64 14.20 -15.37
CA LEU A 217 -0.43 13.43 -14.74
C LEU A 217 -0.83 14.02 -13.38
N GLN A 218 0.10 14.61 -12.63
CA GLN A 218 -0.22 15.33 -11.39
C GLN A 218 -1.21 16.48 -11.66
N ALA A 219 -1.10 17.13 -12.81
CA ALA A 219 -2.01 18.19 -13.24
C ALA A 219 -3.46 17.71 -13.49
N LEU A 220 -3.72 16.40 -13.53
CA LEU A 220 -5.06 15.83 -13.64
C LEU A 220 -5.74 15.67 -12.27
N TYR A 221 -5.04 15.93 -11.17
CA TYR A 221 -5.64 15.90 -9.84
C TYR A 221 -6.64 17.04 -9.67
N LEU A 222 -7.85 16.69 -9.25
CA LEU A 222 -8.96 17.62 -9.06
C LEU A 222 -9.29 17.70 -7.55
N PRO A 223 -8.84 18.76 -6.84
CA PRO A 223 -8.94 18.86 -5.39
C PRO A 223 -10.39 18.91 -4.89
N ASP A 224 -11.34 19.40 -5.68
CA ASP A 224 -12.74 19.55 -5.27
C ASP A 224 -13.46 18.20 -5.03
N HIS A 225 -12.86 17.08 -5.47
CA HIS A 225 -13.37 15.73 -5.16
C HIS A 225 -12.99 15.24 -3.75
N HIS A 226 -12.12 15.96 -3.05
CA HIS A 226 -11.57 15.60 -1.76
C HIS A 226 -11.88 16.64 -0.69
N SER A 227 -11.88 16.24 0.58
CA SER A 227 -12.07 17.20 1.67
C SER A 227 -10.89 18.18 1.77
N PRO A 228 -11.09 19.40 2.32
CA PRO A 228 -9.99 20.33 2.57
C PRO A 228 -8.83 19.69 3.36
N MET A 229 -9.16 18.88 4.37
CA MET A 229 -8.19 18.16 5.19
C MET A 229 -7.37 17.12 4.41
N GLU A 230 -8.00 16.38 3.49
CA GLU A 230 -7.29 15.42 2.62
C GLU A 230 -6.39 16.14 1.61
N ASN A 231 -6.83 17.28 1.07
CA ASN A 231 -6.01 18.10 0.19
C ASN A 231 -4.80 18.68 0.93
N GLU A 232 -5.00 19.24 2.12
CA GLU A 232 -3.92 19.75 2.98
C GLU A 232 -2.92 18.65 3.37
N ALA A 233 -3.42 17.46 3.71
CA ALA A 233 -2.57 16.30 4.00
C ALA A 233 -1.73 15.90 2.78
N ARG A 234 -2.34 15.83 1.60
CA ARG A 234 -1.66 15.50 0.34
C ARG A 234 -0.56 16.51 0.03
N GLU A 235 -0.82 17.80 0.15
CA GLU A 235 0.18 18.86 -0.04
C GLU A 235 1.35 18.76 0.95
N ALA A 236 1.07 18.32 2.18
CA ALA A 236 2.09 18.06 3.19
C ALA A 236 2.84 16.72 2.99
N GLY A 237 2.41 15.87 2.05
CA GLY A 237 2.94 14.53 1.85
C GLY A 237 2.62 13.57 2.99
N LEU A 238 1.45 13.73 3.61
CA LEU A 238 0.90 12.88 4.67
C LEU A 238 -0.16 11.93 4.08
N SER A 239 -0.14 10.66 4.49
CA SER A 239 -1.21 9.73 4.16
C SER A 239 -2.33 9.88 5.19
N TYR A 240 -3.41 10.56 4.83
CA TYR A 240 -4.54 10.86 5.73
C TYR A 240 -5.87 10.36 5.19
N HIS A 241 -6.70 9.79 6.06
CA HIS A 241 -8.11 9.54 5.80
C HIS A 241 -8.95 9.89 7.02
N LYS A 242 -10.01 10.67 6.83
CA LYS A 242 -11.02 10.92 7.87
C LYS A 242 -11.81 9.64 8.17
N LEU A 243 -12.07 9.36 9.43
CA LEU A 243 -12.92 8.28 9.96
C LEU A 243 -14.02 8.87 10.85
N ASP A 244 -14.91 8.04 11.38
CA ASP A 244 -16.10 8.44 12.14
C ASP A 244 -15.91 8.34 13.67
N GLY A 245 -14.66 8.27 14.14
CA GLY A 245 -14.32 8.31 15.55
C GLY A 245 -13.93 9.70 16.07
N TRP A 246 -13.33 9.73 17.26
CA TRP A 246 -13.03 10.94 18.03
C TRP A 246 -11.60 10.97 18.60
N VAL A 247 -10.84 9.87 18.53
CA VAL A 247 -9.41 9.86 18.84
C VAL A 247 -8.61 10.24 17.60
N GLY A 248 -8.05 11.45 17.58
CA GLY A 248 -7.21 11.93 16.48
C GLY A 248 -5.81 11.34 16.58
N MET A 249 -5.41 10.44 15.67
CA MET A 249 -4.13 9.73 15.78
C MET A 249 -3.06 10.24 14.81
N VAL A 250 -1.81 10.22 15.25
CA VAL A 250 -0.59 10.44 14.44
C VAL A 250 0.34 9.27 14.68
N VAL A 251 0.61 8.49 13.63
CA VAL A 251 1.40 7.26 13.73
C VAL A 251 2.45 7.22 12.62
N ASN A 252 3.54 6.47 12.82
CA ASN A 252 4.52 6.22 11.75
C ASN A 252 4.42 4.79 11.21
N GLY A 253 4.32 4.69 9.88
CA GLY A 253 4.16 3.46 9.13
C GLY A 253 2.74 2.91 9.14
N ALA A 254 2.20 2.68 7.95
CA ALA A 254 0.82 2.26 7.73
C ALA A 254 0.39 1.03 8.55
N GLY A 255 1.22 -0.01 8.65
CA GLY A 255 0.86 -1.20 9.42
C GLY A 255 0.74 -0.95 10.93
N LEU A 256 1.56 -0.06 11.50
CA LEU A 256 1.41 0.37 12.89
C LEU A 256 0.17 1.24 13.06
N ALA A 257 -0.13 2.12 12.11
CA ALA A 257 -1.34 2.94 12.12
C ALA A 257 -2.61 2.07 12.10
N MET A 258 -2.64 1.04 11.25
CA MET A 258 -3.73 0.07 11.19
C MET A 258 -3.87 -0.77 12.47
N ALA A 259 -2.76 -1.30 13.01
CA ALA A 259 -2.79 -2.03 14.28
C ALA A 259 -3.23 -1.15 15.46
N THR A 260 -2.80 0.11 15.48
CA THR A 260 -3.23 1.08 16.50
C THR A 260 -4.72 1.37 16.38
N MET A 261 -5.23 1.57 15.17
CA MET A 261 -6.65 1.77 14.90
C MET A 261 -7.49 0.56 15.36
N ASP A 262 -7.05 -0.66 15.08
CA ASP A 262 -7.74 -1.88 15.52
C ASP A 262 -7.84 -1.94 17.05
N VAL A 263 -6.72 -1.75 17.75
CA VAL A 263 -6.71 -1.81 19.21
C VAL A 263 -7.58 -0.70 19.82
N LEU A 264 -7.54 0.52 19.28
CA LEU A 264 -8.40 1.62 19.71
C LEU A 264 -9.89 1.29 19.55
N ASN A 265 -10.27 0.81 18.37
CA ASN A 265 -11.65 0.48 18.05
C ASN A 265 -12.18 -0.68 18.90
N ASP A 266 -11.36 -1.71 19.14
CA ASP A 266 -11.69 -2.86 20.01
C ASP A 266 -11.96 -2.44 21.48
N HIS A 267 -11.39 -1.31 21.92
CA HIS A 267 -11.58 -0.75 23.26
C HIS A 267 -12.64 0.38 23.31
N GLY A 268 -13.42 0.57 22.23
CA GLY A 268 -14.42 1.64 22.14
C GLY A 268 -13.85 3.05 21.95
N LEU A 269 -12.53 3.18 21.81
CA LEU A 269 -11.80 4.44 21.64
C LEU A 269 -11.71 4.82 20.15
N ARG A 270 -12.85 4.94 19.47
CA ARG A 270 -12.93 4.99 18.01
C ARG A 270 -11.98 6.02 17.38
N ALA A 271 -11.14 5.56 16.45
CA ALA A 271 -10.20 6.43 15.72
C ALA A 271 -10.94 7.42 14.81
N ALA A 272 -10.60 8.70 14.92
CA ALA A 272 -11.16 9.78 14.10
C ALA A 272 -10.54 9.86 12.70
N ASN A 273 -9.37 9.26 12.52
CA ASN A 273 -8.63 9.30 11.27
C ASN A 273 -7.66 8.13 11.17
N PHE A 274 -7.15 7.92 9.96
CA PHE A 274 -5.87 7.28 9.72
C PHE A 274 -4.88 8.37 9.33
N LEU A 275 -3.71 8.43 9.96
CA LEU A 275 -2.63 9.35 9.56
C LEU A 275 -1.28 8.66 9.76
N ASP A 276 -0.59 8.44 8.63
CA ASP A 276 0.79 8.00 8.61
C ASP A 276 1.72 9.19 8.31
N LEU A 277 2.64 9.47 9.24
CA LEU A 277 3.67 10.51 9.11
C LEU A 277 4.74 10.16 8.06
N GLY A 278 4.87 8.87 7.74
CA GLY A 278 5.91 8.32 6.88
C GLY A 278 7.27 8.18 7.58
N GLY A 279 8.33 7.99 6.78
CA GLY A 279 9.68 7.69 7.27
C GLY A 279 10.53 8.87 7.76
N GLY A 280 10.02 10.11 7.70
CA GLY A 280 10.78 11.32 8.05
C GLY A 280 10.16 12.10 9.21
N ALA A 281 10.99 12.67 10.09
CA ALA A 281 10.57 13.68 11.07
C ALA A 281 10.84 15.07 10.49
N ASP A 282 9.78 15.76 10.11
CA ASP A 282 9.80 17.15 9.68
C ASP A 282 8.81 17.94 10.54
N SER A 283 9.26 19.05 11.13
CA SER A 283 8.41 19.90 11.97
C SER A 283 7.25 20.48 11.19
N ARG A 284 7.42 20.79 9.89
CA ARG A 284 6.33 21.30 9.05
C ARG A 284 5.24 20.27 8.85
N ARG A 285 5.60 19.02 8.56
CA ARG A 285 4.65 17.90 8.46
C ARG A 285 3.93 17.67 9.77
N MET A 286 4.64 17.71 10.90
CA MET A 286 4.04 17.55 12.22
C MET A 286 3.06 18.68 12.55
N ALA A 287 3.43 19.94 12.28
CA ALA A 287 2.55 21.08 12.47
C ALA A 287 1.29 20.98 11.60
N ARG A 288 1.43 20.54 10.34
CA ARG A 288 0.27 20.28 9.46
C ARG A 288 -0.60 19.14 9.97
N ALA A 289 -0.01 18.05 10.46
CA ALA A 289 -0.76 16.96 11.07
C ALA A 289 -1.59 17.46 12.26
N PHE A 290 -1.02 18.26 13.17
CA PHE A 290 -1.78 18.85 14.27
C PHE A 290 -2.84 19.83 13.80
N ALA A 291 -2.55 20.71 12.85
CA ALA A 291 -3.53 21.65 12.31
C ALA A 291 -4.76 20.92 11.72
N ILE A 292 -4.52 19.84 10.95
CA ILE A 292 -5.58 19.00 10.39
C ILE A 292 -6.41 18.39 11.53
N LEU A 293 -5.78 17.76 12.53
CA LEU A 293 -6.51 17.09 13.60
C LEU A 293 -7.24 18.07 14.53
N LEU A 294 -6.70 19.26 14.78
CA LEU A 294 -7.34 20.31 15.59
C LEU A 294 -8.48 21.00 14.83
N GLY A 295 -8.38 21.11 13.51
CA GLY A 295 -9.48 21.60 12.65
C GLY A 295 -10.68 20.67 12.59
N ASP A 296 -10.51 19.40 12.97
CA ASP A 296 -11.58 18.41 13.02
C ASP A 296 -12.44 18.55 14.28
N ALA A 297 -13.73 18.89 14.14
CA ALA A 297 -14.62 19.07 15.28
C ALA A 297 -14.93 17.76 16.05
N ASP A 298 -14.77 16.60 15.40
CA ASP A 298 -15.04 15.30 16.02
C ASP A 298 -13.91 14.85 16.94
N VAL A 299 -12.67 15.29 16.67
CA VAL A 299 -11.49 14.93 17.46
C VAL A 299 -11.59 15.56 18.85
N LYS A 300 -11.55 14.73 19.91
CA LYS A 300 -11.61 15.17 21.32
C LYS A 300 -10.29 14.98 22.07
N VAL A 301 -9.49 14.01 21.64
CA VAL A 301 -8.15 13.73 22.19
C VAL A 301 -7.22 13.37 21.05
N LEU A 302 -5.95 13.75 21.17
CA LEU A 302 -4.90 13.41 20.24
C LEU A 302 -4.08 12.24 20.78
N PHE A 303 -3.70 11.31 19.90
CA PHE A 303 -2.82 10.19 20.22
C PHE A 303 -1.67 10.10 19.23
N VAL A 304 -0.45 10.36 19.72
CA VAL A 304 0.79 10.16 18.97
C VAL A 304 1.39 8.82 19.37
N ASN A 305 1.39 7.84 18.47
CA ASN A 305 1.99 6.53 18.70
C ASN A 305 3.14 6.32 17.73
N ILE A 306 4.37 6.38 18.21
CA ILE A 306 5.57 6.29 17.37
C ILE A 306 6.45 5.14 17.81
N PHE A 307 6.77 4.26 16.86
CA PHE A 307 7.84 3.28 17.02
C PHE A 307 9.10 3.76 16.29
N GLY A 308 10.12 4.08 17.08
CA GLY A 308 11.44 4.45 16.60
C GLY A 308 12.17 3.26 15.98
N GLY A 309 12.37 3.32 14.67
CA GLY A 309 13.22 2.39 13.93
C GLY A 309 14.36 3.16 13.29
N ILE A 310 14.26 3.38 11.98
CA ILE A 310 15.16 4.27 11.23
C ILE A 310 14.94 5.71 11.67
N LEU A 311 13.66 6.10 11.75
CA LEU A 311 13.26 7.36 12.32
C LEU A 311 13.35 7.27 13.83
N SER A 312 14.25 8.05 14.46
CA SER A 312 14.39 8.04 15.91
C SER A 312 13.25 8.80 16.59
N CYS A 313 12.78 8.31 17.75
CA CYS A 313 11.77 9.02 18.54
C CYS A 313 12.26 10.41 18.99
N ARG A 314 13.57 10.58 19.23
CA ARG A 314 14.16 11.89 19.51
C ARG A 314 13.88 12.91 18.40
N ALA A 315 14.13 12.56 17.15
CA ALA A 315 13.91 13.46 16.02
C ALA A 315 12.42 13.82 15.87
N VAL A 316 11.53 12.87 16.10
CA VAL A 316 10.09 13.12 16.12
C VAL A 316 9.70 14.06 17.27
N ALA A 317 10.26 13.86 18.47
CA ALA A 317 10.06 14.73 19.61
C ALA A 317 10.55 16.17 19.35
N GLU A 318 11.72 16.33 18.73
CA GLU A 318 12.26 17.63 18.33
C GLU A 318 11.35 18.32 17.31
N ALA A 319 10.83 17.57 16.33
CA ALA A 319 9.88 18.07 15.34
C ALA A 319 8.53 18.47 15.97
N MET A 320 8.03 17.67 16.93
CA MET A 320 6.82 17.98 17.70
C MET A 320 6.99 19.22 18.55
N ARG A 321 8.10 19.33 19.30
CA ARG A 321 8.41 20.53 20.10
C ARG A 321 8.40 21.77 19.22
N GLN A 322 9.10 21.72 18.08
CA GLN A 322 9.14 22.84 17.13
C GLN A 322 7.75 23.17 16.57
N ALA A 323 6.97 22.16 16.18
CA ALA A 323 5.61 22.34 15.66
C ALA A 323 4.70 23.03 16.69
N LEU A 324 4.76 22.61 17.95
CA LEU A 324 3.99 23.20 19.04
C LEU A 324 4.43 24.65 19.34
N GLU A 325 5.73 24.92 19.33
CA GLU A 325 6.26 26.29 19.49
C GLU A 325 5.86 27.21 18.33
N ASP A 326 5.81 26.69 17.10
CA ASP A 326 5.37 27.43 15.93
C ASP A 326 3.85 27.69 15.99
N MET A 327 3.06 26.70 16.44
CA MET A 327 1.63 26.89 16.71
C MET A 327 1.37 27.96 17.77
N ASP A 328 2.12 27.97 18.86
CA ASP A 328 2.01 28.99 19.91
C ASP A 328 2.32 30.40 19.34
N ARG A 329 3.30 30.50 18.43
CA ARG A 329 3.65 31.75 17.73
C ARG A 329 2.54 32.22 16.79
N ASP A 330 1.90 31.28 16.10
CA ASP A 330 0.78 31.52 15.18
C ASP A 330 -0.57 31.65 15.92
N GLN A 331 -0.56 31.66 17.26
CA GLN A 331 -1.73 31.76 18.13
C GLN A 331 -2.74 30.62 17.96
N ILE A 332 -2.26 29.44 17.59
CA ILE A 332 -3.04 28.21 17.49
C ILE A 332 -2.85 27.42 18.79
N ALA A 333 -3.87 27.41 19.65
CA ALA A 333 -3.81 26.69 20.91
C ALA A 333 -3.93 25.16 20.70
N LEU A 334 -3.12 24.39 21.42
CA LEU A 334 -3.39 22.97 21.65
C LEU A 334 -4.51 22.86 22.68
N ASP A 335 -5.76 22.92 22.22
CA ASP A 335 -6.97 22.97 23.06
C ASP A 335 -7.52 21.59 23.43
N ARG A 336 -6.84 20.52 23.01
CA ARG A 336 -7.21 19.11 23.27
C ARG A 336 -6.06 18.36 23.93
N PRO A 337 -6.35 17.42 24.84
CA PRO A 337 -5.32 16.57 25.45
C PRO A 337 -4.52 15.79 24.39
N LEU A 338 -3.21 15.66 24.60
CA LEU A 338 -2.29 14.95 23.73
C LEU A 338 -1.61 13.80 24.48
N VAL A 339 -1.98 12.56 24.15
CA VAL A 339 -1.31 11.36 24.67
C VAL A 339 -0.19 10.96 23.72
N VAL A 340 1.01 10.70 24.23
CA VAL A 340 2.19 10.37 23.42
C VAL A 340 2.84 9.09 23.92
N ARG A 341 2.94 8.10 23.03
CA ARG A 341 3.70 6.86 23.23
C ARG A 341 4.89 6.84 22.29
N PHE A 342 6.09 6.77 22.85
CA PHE A 342 7.33 6.51 22.12
C PHE A 342 7.93 5.16 22.53
N SER A 343 8.21 4.31 21.55
CA SER A 343 8.90 3.02 21.74
C SER A 343 10.03 2.85 20.74
N GLY A 344 10.99 1.95 21.00
CA GLY A 344 12.12 1.71 20.10
C GLY A 344 13.25 2.75 20.17
N PHE A 345 13.90 3.01 19.03
CA PHE A 345 15.17 3.74 18.95
C PHE A 345 15.08 5.17 19.51
N ARG A 346 15.88 5.45 20.55
CA ARG A 346 15.98 6.74 21.28
C ARG A 346 14.65 7.24 21.84
N SER A 347 13.75 6.33 22.24
CA SER A 347 12.46 6.67 22.87
C SER A 347 12.60 7.43 24.18
N SER A 348 13.57 7.07 25.03
CA SER A 348 13.85 7.74 26.31
C SER A 348 14.26 9.20 26.15
N GLU A 349 15.14 9.50 25.17
CA GLU A 349 15.52 10.88 24.84
C GLU A 349 14.33 11.67 24.29
N GLY A 350 13.53 11.07 23.39
CA GLY A 350 12.33 11.71 22.86
C GLY A 350 11.30 12.04 23.94
N ARG A 351 11.11 11.12 24.89
CA ARG A 351 10.22 11.32 26.05
C ARG A 351 10.68 12.51 26.89
N LYS A 352 11.97 12.55 27.24
CA LYS A 352 12.53 13.65 28.03
C LYS A 352 12.34 15.01 27.37
N ILE A 353 12.52 15.11 26.04
CA ILE A 353 12.32 16.37 25.30
C ILE A 353 10.90 16.93 25.48
N LEU A 354 9.88 16.07 25.43
CA LEU A 354 8.50 16.51 25.58
C LEU A 354 8.13 16.77 27.06
N GLU A 355 8.67 15.99 27.99
CA GLU A 355 8.50 16.23 29.44
C GLU A 355 9.11 17.58 29.87
N ASP A 356 10.31 17.89 29.36
CA ASP A 356 11.02 19.14 29.65
C ASP A 356 10.28 20.40 29.13
N MET A 357 9.32 20.24 28.20
CA MET A 357 8.45 21.36 27.77
C MET A 357 7.49 21.81 28.87
N GLY A 358 7.18 20.95 29.85
CA GLY A 358 6.31 21.28 30.98
C GLY A 358 4.86 21.62 30.59
N ARG A 359 4.39 21.18 29.43
CA ARG A 359 3.02 21.44 28.94
C ARG A 359 2.01 20.50 29.60
N PRO A 360 1.00 21.01 30.33
CA PRO A 360 0.04 20.17 31.05
C PRO A 360 -0.89 19.38 30.14
N GLU A 361 -1.00 19.76 28.86
CA GLU A 361 -1.84 19.06 27.88
C GLU A 361 -1.18 17.78 27.34
N ILE A 362 0.12 17.58 27.57
CA ILE A 362 0.90 16.45 27.04
C ILE A 362 1.05 15.35 28.09
N PHE A 363 0.62 14.14 27.75
CA PHE A 363 0.68 12.95 28.60
C PHE A 363 1.58 11.88 28.00
N MET A 364 2.75 11.69 28.60
CA MET A 364 3.70 10.66 28.16
C MET A 364 3.38 9.30 28.77
N VAL A 365 3.17 8.29 27.92
CA VAL A 365 2.90 6.89 28.30
C VAL A 365 3.97 5.97 27.73
N SER A 366 4.18 4.82 28.38
CA SER A 366 5.26 3.88 28.07
C SER A 366 4.77 2.68 27.24
N GLY A 367 3.54 2.24 27.49
CA GLY A 367 2.91 1.08 26.86
C GLY A 367 1.66 1.43 26.08
N LEU A 368 1.19 0.50 25.26
CA LEU A 368 -0.09 0.65 24.55
C LEU A 368 -1.25 0.59 25.54
N ASP A 369 -1.23 -0.34 26.50
CA ASP A 369 -2.26 -0.47 27.53
C ASP A 369 -2.42 0.82 28.36
N GLU A 370 -1.31 1.41 28.79
CA GLU A 370 -1.29 2.70 29.50
C GLU A 370 -1.86 3.82 28.62
N ALA A 371 -1.60 3.79 27.31
CA ALA A 371 -2.18 4.74 26.37
C ALA A 371 -3.71 4.60 26.29
N LEU A 372 -4.23 3.37 26.22
CA LEU A 372 -5.67 3.10 26.16
C LEU A 372 -6.38 3.57 27.43
N ASP A 373 -5.83 3.22 28.60
CA ASP A 373 -6.36 3.69 29.90
C ASP A 373 -6.38 5.22 29.97
N ARG A 374 -5.29 5.86 29.52
CA ARG A 374 -5.20 7.32 29.54
C ARG A 374 -6.22 7.96 28.59
N LEU A 375 -6.31 7.47 27.36
CA LEU A 375 -7.27 7.95 26.36
C LEU A 375 -8.71 7.80 26.85
N GLY A 376 -9.06 6.65 27.43
CA GLY A 376 -10.38 6.40 28.01
C GLY A 376 -10.72 7.35 29.16
N SER A 377 -9.76 7.62 30.06
CA SER A 377 -9.98 8.56 31.17
C SER A 377 -10.22 10.00 30.70
N LEU A 378 -9.56 10.41 29.60
CA LEU A 378 -9.67 11.76 29.02
C LEU A 378 -10.95 11.96 28.19
N ALA A 379 -11.57 10.87 27.74
CA ALA A 379 -12.77 10.88 26.90
C ALA A 379 -14.09 11.04 27.67
N GLY A 380 -14.06 10.96 29.00
CA GLY A 380 -15.26 11.06 29.83
C GLY A 380 -16.17 9.82 29.81
N SER A 381 -15.73 8.70 29.25
CA SER A 381 -16.48 7.43 29.25
C SER A 381 -16.22 6.65 30.55
N SER A 382 -17.20 6.64 31.45
CA SER A 382 -17.25 5.81 32.65
C SER A 382 -17.71 4.37 32.36
N ASP A 383 -17.25 3.77 31.26
CA ASP A 383 -17.59 2.40 30.90
C ASP A 383 -16.33 1.65 30.51
N SER A 384 -15.56 1.27 31.54
CA SER A 384 -14.57 0.21 31.39
C SER A 384 -15.33 -1.10 31.20
N GLY A 385 -15.57 -1.47 29.94
CA GLY A 385 -15.98 -2.84 29.61
C GLY A 385 -15.06 -3.86 30.28
N PRO A 386 -15.50 -5.12 30.48
CA PRO A 386 -14.71 -6.12 31.18
C PRO A 386 -13.32 -6.21 30.55
N ARG A 387 -12.29 -5.94 31.37
CA ARG A 387 -10.89 -6.19 31.02
C ARG A 387 -10.79 -7.61 30.47
N PRO A 388 -10.12 -7.85 29.34
CA PRO A 388 -9.48 -9.14 29.14
C PRO A 388 -8.65 -9.39 30.41
N GLU A 389 -8.80 -10.55 31.06
CA GLU A 389 -7.94 -10.85 32.20
C GLU A 389 -6.49 -10.55 31.79
N PRO A 390 -5.69 -9.85 32.62
CA PRO A 390 -4.27 -9.69 32.34
C PRO A 390 -3.75 -11.08 32.01
N GLY A 391 -3.31 -11.26 30.76
CA GLY A 391 -2.77 -12.53 30.30
C GLY A 391 -1.77 -12.96 31.36
N ALA A 392 -1.97 -14.16 31.91
CA ALA A 392 -1.20 -14.67 33.05
C ALA A 392 0.25 -14.24 32.94
N GLU A 393 0.82 -13.71 34.05
CA GLU A 393 2.27 -13.45 34.11
C GLU A 393 2.96 -14.64 33.46
N PRO A 394 3.79 -14.44 32.40
CA PRO A 394 4.43 -15.54 31.73
C PRO A 394 5.17 -16.32 32.81
N GLY A 395 4.63 -17.49 33.19
CA GLY A 395 5.29 -18.35 34.15
C GLY A 395 6.69 -18.60 33.60
N ASN A 396 7.71 -18.13 34.32
CA ASN A 396 9.08 -17.91 33.86
C ASN A 396 9.44 -18.79 32.63
N PRO A 397 9.15 -18.32 31.40
CA PRO A 397 9.37 -19.14 30.23
C PRO A 397 10.88 -19.31 30.13
N GLN A 398 11.36 -20.53 29.92
CA GLN A 398 12.77 -20.73 29.58
C GLN A 398 13.11 -19.76 28.45
N THR A 399 14.05 -18.85 28.68
CA THR A 399 14.52 -17.88 27.68
C THR A 399 14.82 -18.62 26.38
N LEU A 400 14.07 -18.31 25.32
CA LEU A 400 14.20 -18.93 24.00
C LEU A 400 15.18 -18.13 23.14
N LEU A 401 16.36 -17.87 23.69
CA LEU A 401 17.47 -17.23 23.01
C LEU A 401 18.53 -18.27 22.67
N PHE A 402 19.24 -18.06 21.57
CA PHE A 402 20.41 -18.87 21.24
C PHE A 402 21.67 -18.19 21.78
N ASP A 403 22.57 -18.98 22.36
CA ASP A 403 23.87 -18.51 22.85
C ASP A 403 24.78 -18.01 21.72
N HIS A 404 24.58 -18.58 20.51
CA HIS A 404 25.31 -18.23 19.31
C HIS A 404 24.36 -18.04 18.13
N PRO A 405 24.65 -17.08 17.24
CA PRO A 405 23.83 -16.84 16.07
C PRO A 405 24.01 -17.99 15.05
N ILE A 406 22.93 -18.32 14.32
CA ILE A 406 22.90 -19.42 13.34
C ILE A 406 22.50 -18.83 11.98
N PRO A 407 23.29 -19.01 10.91
CA PRO A 407 22.92 -18.56 9.57
C PRO A 407 21.59 -19.15 9.09
N CYS A 408 20.86 -18.38 8.29
CA CYS A 408 19.58 -18.82 7.71
C CYS A 408 19.54 -18.42 6.22
N PHE A 409 18.90 -19.23 5.39
CA PHE A 409 18.80 -19.04 3.93
C PHE A 409 20.15 -18.99 3.18
N GLY A 410 21.22 -19.52 3.79
CA GLY A 410 22.58 -19.37 3.27
C GLY A 410 23.15 -17.96 3.42
N LEU A 411 22.46 -17.09 4.16
CA LEU A 411 22.89 -15.72 4.47
C LEU A 411 23.52 -15.69 5.88
N GLY A 412 24.72 -15.14 5.97
CA GLY A 412 25.44 -14.95 7.24
C GLY A 412 26.60 -13.97 7.10
N ARG A 413 27.42 -13.85 8.15
CA ARG A 413 28.50 -12.83 8.22
C ARG A 413 29.50 -12.89 7.06
N ASN A 414 29.67 -14.05 6.45
CA ASN A 414 30.63 -14.28 5.36
C ASN A 414 30.06 -13.99 3.96
N THR A 415 28.75 -13.78 3.82
CA THR A 415 28.06 -13.52 2.55
C THR A 415 28.59 -12.21 1.93
N PRO A 416 29.19 -12.23 0.73
CA PRO A 416 29.67 -11.03 0.06
C PRO A 416 28.51 -10.21 -0.53
N VAL A 417 28.43 -8.94 -0.13
CA VAL A 417 27.31 -8.05 -0.46
C VAL A 417 27.75 -6.90 -1.35
N LEU A 418 26.95 -6.64 -2.39
CA LEU A 418 27.02 -5.46 -3.24
C LEU A 418 25.97 -4.42 -2.84
N VAL A 419 26.34 -3.14 -2.78
CA VAL A 419 25.40 -2.03 -2.57
C VAL A 419 25.21 -1.23 -3.86
N GLN A 420 24.00 -1.26 -4.43
CA GLN A 420 23.63 -0.40 -5.56
C GLN A 420 23.07 0.93 -5.06
N GLY A 421 23.60 2.04 -5.57
CA GLY A 421 23.32 3.39 -5.07
C GLY A 421 24.18 3.78 -3.86
N ILE A 422 25.35 3.15 -3.67
CA ILE A 422 26.22 3.34 -2.49
C ILE A 422 26.64 4.79 -2.24
N THR A 423 26.70 5.61 -3.28
CA THR A 423 27.12 7.03 -3.19
C THR A 423 25.97 7.96 -2.76
N GLY A 424 24.73 7.49 -2.74
CA GLY A 424 23.57 8.28 -2.31
C GLY A 424 23.54 8.43 -0.79
N ARG A 425 22.84 9.43 -0.26
CA ARG A 425 22.75 9.70 1.19
C ARG A 425 22.33 8.46 1.99
N ASN A 426 21.23 7.81 1.60
CA ASN A 426 20.74 6.60 2.26
C ASN A 426 21.67 5.40 2.01
N GLY A 427 22.26 5.31 0.81
CA GLY A 427 23.26 4.29 0.48
C GLY A 427 24.47 4.35 1.41
N ILE A 428 25.06 5.52 1.62
CA ILE A 428 26.19 5.71 2.54
C ILE A 428 25.80 5.34 3.97
N LEU A 429 24.73 5.93 4.49
CA LEU A 429 24.27 5.72 5.87
C LEU A 429 24.03 4.23 6.16
N HIS A 430 23.26 3.55 5.31
CA HIS A 430 22.92 2.16 5.56
C HIS A 430 24.07 1.21 5.23
N THR A 431 24.99 1.55 4.33
CA THR A 431 26.25 0.80 4.15
C THR A 431 27.06 0.81 5.45
N GLU A 432 27.20 1.97 6.10
CA GLU A 432 27.87 2.07 7.38
C GLU A 432 27.16 1.24 8.46
N LEU A 433 25.85 1.39 8.61
CA LEU A 433 25.08 0.64 9.61
C LEU A 433 25.09 -0.87 9.39
N MET A 434 25.05 -1.34 8.13
CA MET A 434 25.16 -2.76 7.80
C MET A 434 26.56 -3.29 8.11
N LYS A 435 27.60 -2.54 7.76
CA LYS A 435 29.00 -2.90 8.04
C LYS A 435 29.25 -2.97 9.56
N THR A 436 28.77 -1.99 10.32
CA THR A 436 28.86 -1.96 11.79
C THR A 436 28.13 -3.12 12.43
N TYR A 437 27.02 -3.57 11.85
CA TYR A 437 26.30 -4.75 12.33
C TYR A 437 27.05 -6.07 12.07
N GLY A 438 27.90 -6.12 11.05
CA GLY A 438 28.71 -7.29 10.70
C GLY A 438 28.57 -7.75 9.24
N THR A 439 27.79 -7.07 8.42
CA THR A 439 27.60 -7.45 7.01
C THR A 439 28.88 -7.22 6.19
N ARG A 440 29.32 -8.24 5.45
CA ARG A 440 30.51 -8.19 4.59
C ARG A 440 30.19 -7.52 3.24
N ILE A 441 30.33 -6.19 3.20
CA ILE A 441 30.15 -5.40 1.97
C ILE A 441 31.46 -5.37 1.18
N VAL A 442 31.44 -5.89 -0.04
CA VAL A 442 32.65 -6.06 -0.88
C VAL A 442 32.75 -5.06 -2.02
N ALA A 443 31.62 -4.56 -2.50
CA ALA A 443 31.56 -3.62 -3.60
C ALA A 443 30.35 -2.68 -3.48
N GLY A 444 30.41 -1.56 -4.19
CA GLY A 444 29.26 -0.74 -4.48
C GLY A 444 29.17 -0.38 -5.96
N VAL A 445 27.98 -0.04 -6.42
CA VAL A 445 27.72 0.39 -7.80
C VAL A 445 26.99 1.72 -7.78
N THR A 446 27.50 2.67 -8.56
CA THR A 446 26.78 3.87 -8.98
C THR A 446 27.27 4.24 -10.39
N PRO A 447 26.42 4.18 -11.43
CA PRO A 447 26.80 4.57 -12.79
C PRO A 447 27.43 5.98 -12.87
N GLY A 448 28.57 6.09 -13.55
CA GLY A 448 29.34 7.33 -13.72
C GLY A 448 30.17 7.73 -12.49
N LYS A 449 30.30 6.84 -11.49
CA LYS A 449 31.09 7.05 -10.27
C LYS A 449 32.09 5.93 -10.00
N GLY A 450 32.33 5.04 -10.96
CA GLY A 450 33.34 3.99 -10.88
C GLY A 450 34.74 4.52 -10.54
N GLY A 451 35.56 3.67 -9.92
CA GLY A 451 36.93 3.99 -9.48
C GLY A 451 37.01 4.73 -8.14
N ARG A 452 35.87 5.14 -7.56
CA ARG A 452 35.82 5.76 -6.23
C ARG A 452 35.87 4.71 -5.12
N ARG A 453 36.07 5.19 -3.89
CA ARG A 453 35.84 4.41 -2.66
C ARG A 453 34.88 5.13 -1.74
N ILE A 454 33.93 4.39 -1.16
CA ILE A 454 32.99 4.88 -0.15
C ILE A 454 33.14 3.98 1.07
N LEU A 455 33.43 4.55 2.25
CA LEU A 455 33.67 3.77 3.49
C LEU A 455 34.76 2.68 3.33
N GLY A 456 35.74 2.94 2.46
CA GLY A 456 36.80 2.01 2.08
C GLY A 456 36.41 0.95 1.02
N ILE A 457 35.14 0.90 0.60
CA ILE A 457 34.60 -0.08 -0.35
C ILE A 457 34.77 0.43 -1.79
N PRO A 458 35.27 -0.37 -2.75
CA PRO A 458 35.41 0.04 -4.15
C PRO A 458 34.04 0.23 -4.82
N VAL A 459 33.93 1.28 -5.64
CA VAL A 459 32.74 1.60 -6.42
C VAL A 459 33.00 1.34 -7.90
N TYR A 460 32.05 0.68 -8.56
CA TYR A 460 32.05 0.36 -9.98
C TYR A 460 30.91 1.08 -10.71
N ASP A 461 31.01 1.17 -12.03
CA ASP A 461 29.95 1.76 -12.85
C ASP A 461 28.83 0.75 -13.15
N THR A 462 29.13 -0.55 -13.13
CA THR A 462 28.17 -1.63 -13.40
C THR A 462 28.31 -2.78 -12.41
N VAL A 463 27.24 -3.53 -12.20
CA VAL A 463 27.23 -4.77 -11.41
C VAL A 463 28.19 -5.80 -12.01
N ARG A 464 28.25 -5.91 -13.35
CA ARG A 464 29.13 -6.85 -14.04
C ARG A 464 30.61 -6.59 -13.76
N GLN A 465 31.03 -5.32 -13.73
CA GLN A 465 32.40 -4.96 -13.33
C GLN A 465 32.69 -5.36 -11.89
N ALA A 466 31.74 -5.11 -10.98
CA ALA A 466 31.90 -5.52 -9.58
C ALA A 466 32.01 -7.05 -9.44
N GLN A 467 31.23 -7.81 -10.20
CA GLN A 467 31.23 -9.28 -10.17
C GLN A 467 32.50 -9.90 -10.76
N ALA A 468 33.16 -9.21 -11.70
CA ALA A 468 34.46 -9.67 -12.22
C ALA A 468 35.55 -9.68 -11.15
N GLU A 469 35.41 -8.85 -10.11
CA GLU A 469 36.39 -8.69 -9.03
C GLU A 469 35.94 -9.36 -7.71
N HIS A 470 34.64 -9.63 -7.54
CA HIS A 470 34.04 -10.09 -6.28
C HIS A 470 32.99 -11.18 -6.52
N ASP A 471 33.03 -12.25 -5.71
CA ASP A 471 32.00 -13.30 -5.69
C ASP A 471 30.74 -12.83 -4.94
N ILE A 472 29.92 -12.01 -5.61
CA ILE A 472 28.75 -11.37 -5.00
C ILE A 472 27.59 -12.37 -4.86
N GLN A 473 27.10 -12.56 -3.64
CA GLN A 473 25.97 -13.46 -3.34
C GLN A 473 24.66 -12.73 -3.03
N ALA A 474 24.74 -11.46 -2.65
CA ALA A 474 23.58 -10.61 -2.43
C ALA A 474 23.82 -9.18 -2.90
N SER A 475 22.78 -8.55 -3.46
CA SER A 475 22.76 -7.13 -3.82
C SER A 475 21.66 -6.42 -3.05
N ILE A 476 21.95 -5.23 -2.52
CA ILE A 476 20.94 -4.35 -1.92
C ILE A 476 20.82 -3.05 -2.71
N VAL A 477 19.59 -2.64 -2.99
CA VAL A 477 19.24 -1.50 -3.84
C VAL A 477 18.72 -0.34 -2.98
N PHE A 478 19.47 0.76 -2.98
CA PHE A 478 19.10 2.07 -2.42
C PHE A 478 18.90 3.13 -3.52
N VAL A 479 18.53 2.67 -4.73
CA VAL A 479 18.39 3.50 -5.93
C VAL A 479 17.01 4.15 -5.95
N PRO A 480 16.86 5.43 -6.33
CA PRO A 480 15.54 6.09 -6.43
C PRO A 480 14.55 5.35 -7.33
N ALA A 481 13.25 5.49 -7.05
CA ALA A 481 12.16 4.76 -7.72
C ALA A 481 12.24 4.77 -9.25
N ALA A 482 12.58 5.91 -9.84
CA ALA A 482 12.72 6.10 -11.29
C ALA A 482 13.76 5.16 -11.94
N PHE A 483 14.75 4.66 -11.18
CA PHE A 483 15.86 3.86 -11.67
C PHE A 483 15.98 2.49 -10.99
N ALA A 484 15.21 2.23 -9.92
CA ALA A 484 15.33 1.01 -9.13
C ALA A 484 14.99 -0.26 -9.91
N THR A 485 14.04 -0.19 -10.84
CA THR A 485 13.68 -1.31 -11.73
C THR A 485 14.88 -1.80 -12.53
N ASP A 486 15.68 -0.89 -13.07
CA ASP A 486 16.87 -1.23 -13.86
C ASP A 486 17.97 -1.82 -12.97
N ALA A 487 18.20 -1.25 -11.79
CA ALA A 487 19.14 -1.77 -10.81
C ALA A 487 18.83 -3.20 -10.35
N ILE A 488 17.54 -3.53 -10.16
CA ILE A 488 17.12 -4.91 -9.86
C ILE A 488 17.45 -5.84 -11.03
N LEU A 489 17.12 -5.42 -12.25
CA LEU A 489 17.34 -6.22 -13.45
C LEU A 489 18.83 -6.39 -13.79
N GLU A 490 19.67 -5.39 -13.49
CA GLU A 490 21.11 -5.46 -13.65
C GLU A 490 21.72 -6.52 -12.73
N ALA A 491 21.29 -6.55 -11.46
CA ALA A 491 21.70 -7.60 -10.52
C ALA A 491 21.20 -8.99 -10.94
N ALA A 492 19.98 -9.08 -11.45
CA ALA A 492 19.43 -10.34 -11.96
C ALA A 492 20.17 -10.82 -13.23
N ALA A 493 20.53 -9.92 -14.14
CA ALA A 493 21.30 -10.23 -15.34
C ALA A 493 22.77 -10.63 -15.04
N ALA A 494 23.23 -10.38 -13.81
CA ALA A 494 24.47 -10.86 -13.25
C ALA A 494 24.29 -12.16 -12.44
N ASP A 495 23.12 -12.80 -12.49
CA ASP A 495 22.78 -14.03 -11.76
C ASP A 495 23.03 -13.92 -10.24
N ILE A 496 22.93 -12.72 -9.65
CA ILE A 496 23.09 -12.55 -8.21
C ILE A 496 21.91 -13.25 -7.50
N PRO A 497 22.16 -14.22 -6.59
CA PRO A 497 21.09 -15.04 -6.01
C PRO A 497 20.06 -14.26 -5.19
N TRP A 498 20.49 -13.25 -4.44
CA TRP A 498 19.62 -12.44 -3.58
C TRP A 498 19.67 -10.97 -3.97
N VAL A 499 18.51 -10.38 -4.23
CA VAL A 499 18.36 -8.94 -4.41
C VAL A 499 17.37 -8.41 -3.37
N VAL A 500 17.75 -7.36 -2.65
CA VAL A 500 16.89 -6.68 -1.67
C VAL A 500 16.66 -5.26 -2.15
N CYS A 501 15.42 -4.92 -2.50
CA CYS A 501 15.07 -3.58 -2.98
C CYS A 501 14.36 -2.77 -1.90
N ILE A 502 15.05 -1.82 -1.29
CA ILE A 502 14.47 -0.99 -0.22
C ILE A 502 13.48 0.05 -0.77
N THR A 503 13.68 0.46 -2.02
CA THR A 503 12.99 1.57 -2.66
C THR A 503 11.48 1.43 -2.65
N GLU A 504 10.80 2.46 -2.17
CA GLU A 504 9.35 2.65 -2.28
C GLU A 504 9.01 3.50 -3.51
N GLY A 505 7.77 3.40 -4.00
CA GLY A 505 7.26 4.25 -5.08
C GLY A 505 7.59 3.74 -6.48
N ILE A 506 7.93 2.45 -6.62
CA ILE A 506 8.13 1.85 -7.95
C ILE A 506 6.76 1.62 -8.59
N PRO A 507 6.53 2.04 -9.84
CA PRO A 507 5.28 1.76 -10.54
C PRO A 507 4.97 0.27 -10.64
N GLN A 508 3.69 -0.09 -10.51
CA GLN A 508 3.21 -1.46 -10.54
C GLN A 508 3.58 -2.18 -11.85
N SER A 509 3.42 -1.50 -13.00
CA SER A 509 3.79 -2.04 -14.31
C SER A 509 5.29 -2.38 -14.40
N HIS A 510 6.15 -1.59 -13.76
CA HIS A 510 7.58 -1.86 -13.69
C HIS A 510 7.89 -3.08 -12.83
N MET A 511 7.19 -3.25 -11.71
CA MET A 511 7.36 -4.45 -10.87
C MET A 511 6.86 -5.72 -11.53
N LEU A 512 5.76 -5.65 -12.30
CA LEU A 512 5.30 -6.74 -13.14
C LEU A 512 6.36 -7.15 -14.18
N ARG A 513 7.05 -6.15 -14.77
CA ARG A 513 8.18 -6.41 -15.67
C ARG A 513 9.35 -7.10 -14.99
N VAL A 514 9.65 -6.73 -13.75
CA VAL A 514 10.67 -7.39 -12.94
C VAL A 514 10.27 -8.85 -12.69
N GLN A 515 9.06 -9.10 -12.16
CA GLN A 515 8.58 -10.45 -11.89
C GLN A 515 8.62 -11.35 -13.12
N ALA A 516 8.16 -10.86 -14.28
CA ALA A 516 8.18 -11.60 -15.53
C ALA A 516 9.58 -12.07 -15.93
N ARG A 517 10.60 -11.22 -15.69
CA ARG A 517 12.00 -11.55 -16.00
C ARG A 517 12.67 -12.43 -14.95
N LEU A 518 12.28 -12.31 -13.68
CA LEU A 518 12.83 -13.13 -12.60
C LEU A 518 12.26 -14.56 -12.57
N LYS A 519 11.08 -14.79 -13.16
CA LYS A 519 10.33 -16.06 -13.08
C LYS A 519 11.14 -17.33 -13.41
N HIS A 520 12.13 -17.21 -14.30
CA HIS A 520 12.97 -18.34 -14.74
C HIS A 520 14.45 -18.17 -14.38
N GLY A 521 14.79 -17.14 -13.60
CA GLY A 521 16.16 -16.84 -13.18
C GLY A 521 16.50 -17.43 -11.81
N PRO A 522 17.79 -17.43 -11.44
CA PRO A 522 18.25 -17.88 -10.13
C PRO A 522 18.01 -16.84 -9.01
N THR A 523 17.73 -15.60 -9.39
CA THR A 523 17.61 -14.45 -8.48
C THR A 523 16.28 -14.42 -7.75
N ARG A 524 16.34 -14.35 -6.42
CA ARG A 524 15.21 -14.05 -5.54
C ARG A 524 15.22 -12.57 -5.16
N LEU A 525 14.08 -11.91 -5.34
CA LEU A 525 13.89 -10.50 -4.99
C LEU A 525 13.05 -10.36 -3.72
N ILE A 526 13.61 -9.68 -2.73
CA ILE A 526 12.91 -9.22 -1.51
C ILE A 526 12.55 -7.75 -1.71
N GLY A 527 11.28 -7.40 -1.47
CA GLY A 527 10.75 -6.06 -1.77
C GLY A 527 10.11 -5.97 -3.16
N PRO A 528 9.92 -4.76 -3.72
CA PRO A 528 10.39 -3.46 -3.24
C PRO A 528 9.66 -2.98 -1.98
N ASN A 529 9.96 -1.75 -1.53
CA ASN A 529 9.32 -1.14 -0.37
C ASN A 529 9.38 -2.06 0.86
N THR A 530 10.60 -2.47 1.21
CA THR A 530 10.86 -3.39 2.31
C THR A 530 11.92 -2.82 3.24
N PRO A 531 11.81 -3.07 4.56
CA PRO A 531 12.92 -2.83 5.47
C PRO A 531 14.15 -3.73 5.20
N GLY A 532 13.97 -4.78 4.40
CA GLY A 532 14.99 -5.75 4.02
C GLY A 532 14.91 -7.03 4.86
N LEU A 533 16.07 -7.54 5.29
CA LEU A 533 16.16 -8.70 6.17
C LEU A 533 17.27 -8.57 7.21
N ILE A 534 17.14 -9.35 8.28
CA ILE A 534 18.16 -9.49 9.32
C ILE A 534 18.23 -10.95 9.79
N VAL A 535 19.44 -11.47 9.88
CA VAL A 535 19.77 -12.72 10.58
C VAL A 535 20.45 -12.29 11.87
N PRO A 536 19.74 -12.31 13.02
CA PRO A 536 20.23 -11.67 14.24
C PRO A 536 21.61 -12.18 14.67
N GLY A 537 22.51 -11.24 14.94
CA GLY A 537 23.89 -11.52 15.33
C GLY A 537 24.82 -11.88 14.16
N GLU A 538 24.32 -12.21 12.97
CA GLU A 538 25.13 -12.54 11.78
C GLU A 538 25.28 -11.36 10.82
N MET A 539 24.16 -10.90 10.25
CA MET A 539 24.16 -9.86 9.22
C MET A 539 22.80 -9.18 9.12
N LYS A 540 22.79 -7.97 8.54
CA LYS A 540 21.56 -7.30 8.11
C LYS A 540 21.72 -6.74 6.71
N LEU A 541 20.67 -6.84 5.90
CA LEU A 541 20.55 -6.19 4.60
C LEU A 541 19.35 -5.25 4.65
N GLY A 542 19.64 -3.96 4.72
CA GLY A 542 18.62 -2.92 4.72
C GLY A 542 18.61 -2.12 5.99
N ILE A 543 17.40 -1.67 6.30
CA ILE A 543 17.15 -0.51 7.16
C ILE A 543 16.58 -0.90 8.52
N MET A 544 16.45 -2.21 8.80
CA MET A 544 16.05 -2.70 10.11
C MET A 544 17.01 -2.21 11.23
N PRO A 545 16.48 -1.77 12.39
CA PRO A 545 17.27 -1.36 13.56
C PRO A 545 17.83 -2.61 14.27
N GLY A 546 19.14 -2.83 14.21
CA GLY A 546 19.72 -4.13 14.63
C GLY A 546 19.68 -4.43 16.14
N ASP A 547 19.49 -3.41 16.97
CA ASP A 547 19.59 -3.44 18.43
C ASP A 547 18.38 -4.07 19.14
N ILE A 548 17.22 -4.12 18.49
CA ILE A 548 16.00 -4.75 19.02
C ILE A 548 15.93 -6.26 18.75
N PHE A 549 16.83 -6.80 17.91
CA PHE A 549 16.84 -8.21 17.53
C PHE A 549 17.74 -9.03 18.44
N ARG A 550 17.33 -10.27 18.75
CA ARG A 550 18.13 -11.24 19.50
C ARG A 550 18.12 -12.59 18.77
N PRO A 551 19.22 -13.35 18.72
CA PRO A 551 19.23 -14.69 18.12
C PRO A 551 18.25 -15.63 18.84
N GLY A 552 17.43 -16.36 18.09
CA GLY A 552 16.51 -17.35 18.65
C GLY A 552 15.70 -18.11 17.58
N PRO A 553 14.62 -18.80 17.98
CA PRO A 553 14.01 -19.83 17.15
C PRO A 553 12.89 -19.35 16.20
N VAL A 554 12.45 -18.09 16.27
CA VAL A 554 11.25 -17.64 15.54
C VAL A 554 11.64 -16.96 14.24
N ALA A 555 11.12 -17.39 13.10
CA ALA A 555 11.19 -16.61 11.86
C ALA A 555 10.04 -15.61 11.82
N VAL A 556 10.31 -14.35 11.45
CA VAL A 556 9.28 -13.30 11.33
C VAL A 556 9.23 -12.80 9.90
N LEU A 557 8.13 -13.04 9.19
CA LEU A 557 7.86 -12.47 7.87
C LEU A 557 6.79 -11.39 7.96
N SER A 558 6.96 -10.28 7.26
CA SER A 558 6.02 -9.15 7.37
C SER A 558 5.89 -8.34 6.08
N ARG A 559 4.74 -7.68 5.89
CA ARG A 559 4.57 -6.60 4.90
C ARG A 559 4.98 -5.22 5.44
N SER A 560 4.84 -5.00 6.74
CA SER A 560 5.04 -3.69 7.38
C SER A 560 6.32 -3.63 8.22
N GLY A 561 7.18 -2.64 7.94
CA GLY A 561 8.41 -2.42 8.70
C GLY A 561 8.18 -2.05 10.17
N THR A 562 7.38 -1.02 10.45
CA THR A 562 7.19 -0.53 11.83
C THR A 562 6.47 -1.54 12.71
N LEU A 563 5.47 -2.25 12.16
CA LEU A 563 4.79 -3.35 12.85
C LEU A 563 5.75 -4.50 13.20
N THR A 564 6.70 -4.78 12.29
CA THR A 564 7.76 -5.76 12.54
C THR A 564 8.63 -5.34 13.71
N TYR A 565 9.04 -4.07 13.76
CA TYR A 565 9.93 -3.58 14.80
C TYR A 565 9.28 -3.63 16.17
N GLU A 566 8.01 -3.23 16.26
CA GLU A 566 7.25 -3.33 17.51
C GLU A 566 7.11 -4.78 17.97
N THR A 567 6.73 -5.67 17.06
CA THR A 567 6.55 -7.09 17.38
C THR A 567 7.86 -7.71 17.84
N VAL A 568 8.94 -7.52 17.09
CA VAL A 568 10.27 -8.07 17.43
C VAL A 568 10.78 -7.51 18.75
N ASN A 569 10.62 -6.21 19.00
CA ASN A 569 11.04 -5.61 20.26
C ASN A 569 10.29 -6.25 21.45
N THR A 570 8.98 -6.47 21.31
CA THR A 570 8.16 -7.17 22.31
C THR A 570 8.62 -8.62 22.50
N LEU A 571 8.90 -9.35 21.42
CA LEU A 571 9.41 -10.73 21.49
C LEU A 571 10.77 -10.80 22.20
N SER A 572 11.72 -9.96 21.81
CA SER A 572 13.06 -9.90 22.40
C SER A 572 13.00 -9.53 23.87
N ALA A 573 12.15 -8.58 24.26
CA ALA A 573 11.93 -8.22 25.67
C ALA A 573 11.33 -9.38 26.48
N ALA A 574 10.50 -10.22 25.86
CA ALA A 574 9.97 -11.45 26.45
C ALA A 574 10.94 -12.64 26.38
N GLY A 575 12.20 -12.44 25.96
CA GLY A 575 13.20 -13.51 25.87
C GLY A 575 13.00 -14.47 24.70
N ILE A 576 12.25 -14.08 23.66
CA ILE A 576 12.00 -14.86 22.44
C ILE A 576 12.79 -14.22 21.29
N GLY A 577 13.85 -14.90 20.85
CA GLY A 577 14.70 -14.41 19.76
C GLY A 577 14.23 -14.83 18.38
N GLN A 578 14.81 -14.22 17.36
CA GLN A 578 14.50 -14.47 15.95
C GLN A 578 15.63 -15.24 15.26
N SER A 579 15.24 -16.15 14.37
CA SER A 579 16.15 -16.91 13.50
C SER A 579 16.47 -16.10 12.25
N ILE A 580 15.44 -15.47 11.70
CA ILE A 580 15.51 -14.50 10.62
C ILE A 580 14.28 -13.60 10.73
N CYS A 581 14.43 -12.33 10.35
CA CYS A 581 13.30 -11.45 10.11
C CYS A 581 13.42 -10.83 8.72
N LEU A 582 12.33 -10.83 7.95
CA LEU A 582 12.30 -10.42 6.56
C LEU A 582 11.00 -9.67 6.24
N GLY A 583 11.14 -8.51 5.60
CA GLY A 583 10.01 -7.79 5.01
C GLY A 583 9.79 -8.21 3.57
N ILE A 584 8.61 -8.73 3.20
CA ILE A 584 8.34 -9.12 1.82
C ILE A 584 8.15 -7.92 0.89
N GLY A 585 7.71 -6.79 1.46
CA GLY A 585 7.43 -5.54 0.75
C GLY A 585 5.99 -5.07 0.94
N GLY A 586 5.79 -3.75 1.00
CA GLY A 586 4.48 -3.11 1.10
C GLY A 586 3.75 -2.97 -0.24
N ASP A 587 4.46 -3.04 -1.36
CA ASP A 587 3.88 -2.77 -2.68
C ASP A 587 2.85 -3.85 -3.10
N PRO A 588 1.92 -3.54 -4.01
CA PRO A 588 0.95 -4.51 -4.53
C PRO A 588 1.60 -5.72 -5.24
N PHE A 589 2.76 -5.51 -5.87
CA PHE A 589 3.53 -6.54 -6.56
C PHE A 589 4.95 -6.58 -5.99
N VAL A 590 5.24 -7.63 -5.23
CA VAL A 590 6.56 -7.88 -4.62
C VAL A 590 7.30 -9.00 -5.33
N GLY A 591 8.63 -9.05 -5.20
CA GLY A 591 9.46 -10.06 -5.85
C GLY A 591 9.21 -11.49 -5.34
N SER A 592 8.96 -11.65 -4.04
CA SER A 592 8.71 -12.94 -3.40
C SER A 592 7.80 -12.74 -2.19
N ASP A 593 6.72 -13.52 -2.14
CA ASP A 593 5.67 -13.45 -1.11
C ASP A 593 5.89 -14.53 -0.03
N PHE A 594 5.07 -14.55 1.03
CA PHE A 594 5.24 -15.42 2.21
C PHE A 594 5.46 -16.89 1.86
N GLU A 595 4.70 -17.43 0.91
CA GLU A 595 4.80 -18.84 0.49
C GLU A 595 6.16 -19.18 -0.13
N SER A 596 6.86 -18.19 -0.69
CA SER A 596 8.14 -18.38 -1.40
C SER A 596 9.28 -18.79 -0.47
N TYR A 597 9.09 -18.62 0.85
CA TYR A 597 10.11 -18.90 1.85
C TYR A 597 9.87 -20.20 2.64
N LEU A 598 8.76 -20.91 2.42
CA LEU A 598 8.41 -22.09 3.22
C LEU A 598 9.48 -23.18 3.16
N ASP A 599 10.01 -23.50 1.97
CA ASP A 599 11.07 -24.50 1.82
C ASP A 599 12.38 -24.09 2.50
N LEU A 600 12.73 -22.80 2.39
CA LEU A 600 13.92 -22.23 3.03
C LEU A 600 13.77 -22.23 4.55
N LEU A 601 12.57 -21.93 5.04
CA LEU A 601 12.24 -21.94 6.47
C LEU A 601 12.21 -23.35 7.02
N GLU A 602 11.67 -24.33 6.29
CA GLU A 602 11.64 -25.73 6.71
C GLU A 602 13.05 -26.26 6.91
N THR A 603 13.95 -25.97 5.96
CA THR A 603 15.35 -26.41 5.98
C THR A 603 16.27 -25.57 6.87
N CYS A 604 15.84 -24.38 7.32
CA CYS A 604 16.64 -23.56 8.23
C CYS A 604 16.68 -24.17 9.65
N PRO A 605 17.85 -24.62 10.14
CA PRO A 605 17.96 -25.31 11.43
C PRO A 605 17.70 -24.38 12.63
N ALA A 606 17.90 -23.07 12.45
CA ALA A 606 17.61 -22.07 13.46
C ALA A 606 16.11 -21.91 13.71
N THR A 607 15.27 -22.13 12.69
CA THR A 607 13.84 -21.83 12.74
C THR A 607 13.06 -22.99 13.35
N ARG A 608 12.29 -22.73 14.40
CA ARG A 608 11.34 -23.68 15.03
C ARG A 608 9.88 -23.25 14.93
N ALA A 609 9.60 -21.98 14.65
CA ALA A 609 8.25 -21.44 14.40
C ALA A 609 8.31 -20.30 13.38
N LEU A 610 7.21 -20.08 12.67
CA LEU A 610 7.01 -18.96 11.75
C LEU A 610 5.93 -18.02 12.32
N LEU A 611 6.24 -16.74 12.44
CA LEU A 611 5.29 -15.67 12.69
C LEU A 611 5.13 -14.83 11.43
N VAL A 612 3.89 -14.64 10.99
CA VAL A 612 3.54 -13.80 9.84
C VAL A 612 2.77 -12.57 10.31
N LEU A 613 3.25 -11.39 9.93
CA LEU A 613 2.60 -10.11 10.17
C LEU A 613 2.02 -9.61 8.85
N GLY A 614 0.74 -9.91 8.66
CA GLY A 614 -0.04 -9.55 7.50
C GLY A 614 -0.80 -8.24 7.68
N GLU A 615 -1.48 -7.83 6.62
CA GLU A 615 -2.33 -6.64 6.60
C GLU A 615 -3.58 -6.90 5.75
N ILE A 616 -4.59 -6.03 5.87
CA ILE A 616 -5.75 -6.07 5.00
C ILE A 616 -5.41 -5.86 3.53
N GLY A 617 -6.23 -6.46 2.65
CA GLY A 617 -6.09 -6.36 1.21
C GLY A 617 -5.11 -7.37 0.61
N GLY A 618 -5.25 -7.62 -0.70
CA GLY A 618 -4.48 -8.65 -1.41
C GLY A 618 -4.84 -10.07 -0.98
N GLN A 619 -4.03 -11.05 -1.39
CA GLN A 619 -4.26 -12.49 -1.13
C GLN A 619 -3.02 -13.22 -0.60
N ALA A 620 -2.04 -12.49 -0.05
CA ALA A 620 -0.78 -13.06 0.42
C ALA A 620 -1.01 -14.14 1.50
N GLU A 621 -1.88 -13.85 2.48
CA GLU A 621 -2.19 -14.73 3.59
C GLU A 621 -3.02 -15.95 3.19
N GLU A 622 -3.96 -15.78 2.27
CA GLU A 622 -4.74 -16.90 1.70
C GLU A 622 -3.82 -17.84 0.92
N ARG A 623 -2.84 -17.31 0.17
CA ARG A 623 -1.83 -18.11 -0.53
C ARG A 623 -0.88 -18.82 0.42
N LEU A 624 -0.44 -18.15 1.48
CA LEU A 624 0.32 -18.79 2.55
C LEU A 624 -0.47 -19.97 3.13
N ALA A 625 -1.75 -19.78 3.47
CA ALA A 625 -2.61 -20.84 3.99
C ALA A 625 -2.71 -22.03 3.03
N GLN A 626 -2.92 -21.75 1.74
CA GLN A 626 -2.95 -22.78 0.70
C GLN A 626 -1.62 -23.51 0.57
N ALA A 627 -0.50 -22.78 0.57
CA ALA A 627 0.83 -23.33 0.42
C ALA A 627 1.24 -24.18 1.64
N VAL A 628 0.96 -23.71 2.86
CA VAL A 628 1.17 -24.50 4.10
C VAL A 628 0.36 -25.79 4.02
N SER A 629 -0.92 -25.73 3.66
CA SER A 629 -1.79 -26.92 3.55
C SER A 629 -1.34 -27.90 2.47
N ALA A 630 -0.78 -27.40 1.36
CA ALA A 630 -0.32 -28.22 0.24
C ALA A 630 1.11 -28.75 0.41
N SER A 631 1.86 -28.23 1.38
CA SER A 631 3.28 -28.54 1.58
C SER A 631 3.51 -29.51 2.74
N LYS A 632 4.77 -29.94 2.91
CA LYS A 632 5.22 -30.70 4.09
C LYS A 632 5.74 -29.78 5.21
N PHE A 633 5.37 -28.51 5.21
CA PHE A 633 5.85 -27.55 6.19
C PHE A 633 5.43 -28.00 7.60
N SER A 634 6.40 -28.30 8.45
CA SER A 634 6.16 -28.98 9.74
C SER A 634 6.18 -28.04 10.94
N LYS A 635 6.64 -26.81 10.73
CA LYS A 635 6.84 -25.84 11.82
C LYS A 635 5.52 -25.12 12.11
N PRO A 636 5.19 -24.86 13.39
CA PRO A 636 4.00 -24.08 13.74
C PRO A 636 4.06 -22.70 13.07
N VAL A 637 2.91 -22.29 12.51
CA VAL A 637 2.73 -20.98 11.88
C VAL A 637 1.71 -20.19 12.69
N LEU A 638 2.05 -18.95 12.99
CA LEU A 638 1.17 -17.97 13.62
C LEU A 638 1.02 -16.78 12.69
N ALA A 639 -0.13 -16.11 12.75
CA ALA A 639 -0.38 -14.91 11.98
C ALA A 639 -1.04 -13.80 12.82
N PHE A 640 -0.68 -12.55 12.55
CA PHE A 640 -1.41 -11.37 13.00
C PHE A 640 -1.74 -10.52 11.77
N ILE A 641 -3.00 -10.09 11.62
CA ILE A 641 -3.45 -9.30 10.48
C ILE A 641 -3.87 -7.90 10.95
N ALA A 642 -3.16 -6.87 10.51
CA ALA A 642 -3.49 -5.47 10.82
C ALA A 642 -4.58 -4.90 9.91
N GLY A 643 -5.39 -3.98 10.44
CA GLY A 643 -6.40 -3.20 9.71
C GLY A 643 -7.79 -3.84 9.70
N ARG A 644 -8.09 -4.71 10.67
CA ARG A 644 -9.35 -5.47 10.76
C ARG A 644 -10.58 -4.57 10.87
N THR A 645 -10.42 -3.37 11.40
CA THR A 645 -11.48 -2.39 11.62
C THR A 645 -11.53 -1.31 10.54
N ALA A 646 -10.74 -1.47 9.47
CA ALA A 646 -10.73 -0.52 8.36
C ALA A 646 -12.09 -0.47 7.64
N PRO A 647 -12.65 0.72 7.37
CA PRO A 647 -13.89 0.85 6.64
C PRO A 647 -13.76 0.37 5.18
N PRO A 648 -14.83 -0.19 4.60
CA PRO A 648 -14.84 -0.63 3.22
C PRO A 648 -14.61 0.54 2.24
N GLY A 649 -13.99 0.25 1.09
CA GLY A 649 -13.82 1.21 0.01
C GLY A 649 -12.68 2.23 0.17
N LYS A 650 -12.00 2.29 1.32
CA LYS A 650 -10.81 3.13 1.56
C LYS A 650 -9.52 2.32 1.39
N LYS A 651 -8.47 2.95 0.87
CA LYS A 651 -7.11 2.39 0.81
C LYS A 651 -6.33 2.93 2.00
N PHE A 652 -5.60 2.09 2.72
CA PHE A 652 -4.82 2.51 3.90
C PHE A 652 -3.34 2.16 3.70
N GLY A 653 -2.53 3.15 3.32
CA GLY A 653 -1.11 2.95 3.02
C GLY A 653 -0.88 1.84 1.97
N HIS A 654 -0.04 0.86 2.33
CA HIS A 654 0.33 -0.29 1.50
C HIS A 654 -0.81 -1.27 1.19
N ALA A 655 -1.95 -1.17 1.91
CA ALA A 655 -3.16 -1.91 1.62
C ALA A 655 -3.82 -1.37 0.34
N GLY A 656 -3.21 -1.69 -0.81
CA GLY A 656 -3.64 -1.18 -2.11
C GLY A 656 -4.90 -1.84 -2.65
N ALA A 657 -5.47 -2.85 -2.00
CA ALA A 657 -6.69 -3.49 -2.48
C ALA A 657 -7.92 -2.70 -2.06
N ILE A 658 -8.75 -2.31 -3.03
CA ILE A 658 -10.16 -2.10 -2.75
C ILE A 658 -10.66 -3.42 -2.17
N ILE A 659 -11.11 -3.40 -0.91
CA ILE A 659 -11.76 -4.54 -0.27
C ILE A 659 -12.96 -4.89 -1.16
N ARG A 660 -12.82 -5.95 -1.96
CA ARG A 660 -13.91 -6.51 -2.77
C ARG A 660 -14.70 -7.46 -1.87
N GLU A 661 -16.01 -7.45 -1.99
CA GLU A 661 -16.86 -8.45 -1.32
C GLU A 661 -16.40 -9.87 -1.74
N GLY A 662 -16.10 -10.73 -0.76
CA GLY A 662 -15.85 -12.16 -0.96
C GLY A 662 -14.40 -12.65 -0.88
N SER A 663 -13.42 -12.00 -1.54
CA SER A 663 -12.01 -12.48 -1.59
C SER A 663 -11.01 -11.39 -1.23
N GLY A 664 -9.99 -11.71 -0.41
CA GLY A 664 -9.06 -10.71 0.12
C GLY A 664 -9.64 -9.81 1.23
N GLY A 665 -10.88 -10.05 1.65
CA GLY A 665 -11.48 -9.48 2.86
C GLY A 665 -10.90 -10.09 4.13
N ILE A 666 -11.03 -9.40 5.26
CA ILE A 666 -10.39 -9.82 6.52
C ILE A 666 -10.92 -11.18 7.02
N GLU A 667 -12.23 -11.40 6.94
CA GLU A 667 -12.86 -12.66 7.35
C GLU A 667 -12.38 -13.84 6.49
N ALA A 668 -12.30 -13.64 5.18
CA ALA A 668 -11.83 -14.67 4.24
C ALA A 668 -10.36 -15.05 4.50
N LYS A 669 -9.51 -14.07 4.81
CA LYS A 669 -8.11 -14.31 5.21
C LYS A 669 -8.02 -15.11 6.50
N ILE A 670 -8.69 -14.65 7.55
CA ILE A 670 -8.66 -15.30 8.88
C ILE A 670 -9.17 -16.74 8.77
N GLU A 671 -10.26 -16.96 8.04
CA GLU A 671 -10.85 -18.28 7.84
C GLU A 671 -9.91 -19.20 7.04
N SER A 672 -9.27 -18.70 5.99
CA SER A 672 -8.30 -19.47 5.20
C SER A 672 -7.10 -19.89 6.05
N LEU A 673 -6.55 -18.98 6.85
CA LEU A 673 -5.45 -19.26 7.78
C LEU A 673 -5.86 -20.33 8.81
N ARG A 674 -7.04 -20.19 9.43
CA ARG A 674 -7.54 -21.16 10.42
C ARG A 674 -7.73 -22.55 9.81
N ARG A 675 -8.28 -22.65 8.59
CA ARG A 675 -8.41 -23.93 7.87
C ARG A 675 -7.08 -24.61 7.59
N ALA A 676 -6.01 -23.83 7.43
CA ALA A 676 -4.65 -24.32 7.28
C ALA A 676 -3.94 -24.64 8.61
N ASN A 677 -4.68 -24.66 9.74
CA ASN A 677 -4.13 -24.82 11.10
C ASN A 677 -3.13 -23.73 11.50
N ILE A 678 -3.25 -22.53 10.94
CA ILE A 678 -2.45 -21.36 11.32
C ILE A 678 -3.17 -20.63 12.46
N GLU A 679 -2.51 -20.45 13.60
CA GLU A 679 -3.09 -19.77 14.76
C GLU A 679 -3.06 -18.26 14.53
N VAL A 680 -4.23 -17.62 14.50
CA VAL A 680 -4.37 -16.18 14.23
C VAL A 680 -4.55 -15.41 15.53
N CYS A 681 -3.60 -14.52 15.84
CA CYS A 681 -3.66 -13.62 16.99
C CYS A 681 -4.60 -12.45 16.68
N SER A 682 -5.52 -12.13 17.60
CA SER A 682 -6.46 -11.02 17.46
C SER A 682 -5.83 -9.65 17.72
N GLU A 683 -4.80 -9.61 18.56
CA GLU A 683 -4.10 -8.41 19.02
C GLU A 683 -2.60 -8.68 19.20
N LEU A 684 -1.78 -7.62 19.21
CA LEU A 684 -0.32 -7.72 19.37
C LEU A 684 0.08 -8.36 20.71
N GLY A 685 -0.62 -8.05 21.79
CA GLY A 685 -0.37 -8.61 23.12
C GLY A 685 -0.51 -10.14 23.17
N GLY A 686 -1.34 -10.71 22.29
CA GLY A 686 -1.56 -12.16 22.20
C GLY A 686 -0.43 -12.94 21.52
N ILE A 687 0.52 -12.29 20.83
CA ILE A 687 1.56 -12.97 20.04
C ILE A 687 2.52 -13.76 20.93
N VAL A 688 3.07 -13.12 21.97
CA VAL A 688 4.04 -13.74 22.91
C VAL A 688 3.48 -15.03 23.56
N PRO A 689 2.33 -15.00 24.27
CA PRO A 689 1.81 -16.21 24.92
C PRO A 689 1.47 -17.30 23.91
N THR A 690 1.04 -16.93 22.70
CA THR A 690 0.70 -17.89 21.64
C THR A 690 1.94 -18.59 21.08
N LEU A 691 3.04 -17.87 20.85
CA LEU A 691 4.31 -18.46 20.45
C LEU A 691 4.87 -19.42 21.50
N VAL A 692 4.81 -19.04 22.78
CA VAL A 692 5.28 -19.90 23.89
C VAL A 692 4.52 -21.23 23.89
N ARG A 693 3.19 -21.19 23.78
CA ARG A 693 2.37 -22.42 23.69
C ARG A 693 2.71 -23.27 22.47
N ALA A 694 2.84 -22.64 21.30
CA ALA A 694 3.13 -23.34 20.04
C ALA A 694 4.51 -24.03 20.07
N LEU A 695 5.52 -23.36 20.62
CA LEU A 695 6.87 -23.92 20.76
C LEU A 695 6.93 -25.05 21.80
N ALA A 696 6.19 -24.94 22.91
CA ALA A 696 6.14 -25.98 23.94
C ALA A 696 5.50 -27.29 23.42
N ARG A 697 4.40 -27.21 22.66
CA ARG A 697 3.71 -28.39 22.08
C ARG A 697 4.64 -29.23 21.20
N ARG A 698 5.51 -28.57 20.42
CA ARG A 698 6.46 -29.27 19.53
C ARG A 698 7.54 -30.03 20.30
N THR A 699 8.06 -29.46 21.39
CA THR A 699 9.04 -30.15 22.25
C THR A 699 8.45 -31.44 22.85
N ALA A 700 7.16 -31.44 23.20
CA ALA A 700 6.46 -32.61 23.73
C ALA A 700 6.07 -33.67 22.67
N SER A 701 6.08 -33.33 21.37
CA SER A 701 5.80 -34.30 20.29
C SER A 701 7.06 -35.00 19.73
N ILE A 702 8.25 -34.60 20.20
CA ILE A 702 9.56 -35.12 19.78
C ILE A 702 10.18 -36.02 20.87
N VAL A 703 9.63 -35.99 22.08
CA VAL A 703 9.94 -36.90 23.21
C VAL A 703 8.88 -37.98 23.27
#